data_AF-A0A812LFW5-F1
#
_entry.id   AF-A0A812LFW5-F1
#
_cell.length_a   1.000
_cell.length_b   1.000
_cell.length_c   1.000
_cell.angle_alpha   90.00
_cell.angle_beta   90.00
_cell.angle_gamma   90.00
#
_symmetry.space_group_name_H-M   'P 1'
#
loop_
_entity.id
_entity.type
_entity.pdbx_description
1 polymer ?
#
loop_
_entity_poly.entity_id
_entity_poly.type
_entity_poly.pdbx_seq_one_letter_code
_entity_poly.pdbx_strand_id
1 'polypeptide(L)'
;MAGIAVDSEAWFLERCQKVKLSESTIRTLVDAGFKSFGTLAFAVSTTPTQLDEADVKRWMGNIFPHDFPPDQSSKVRRLMFEAQNLSVADMKARVEPAADTAAVRAMPNAERLARQEALKKRVTGLILSPETLPAHSVVDTLVKQLEDGVLQYLPAYRIISRAQEAQMLKKDQQVVVDGEGNLKMASKAESATCDTHTDLALRNAWTRRSLAYDLAGLCSFQVLEEWCHKCFLALMRPVPSGYSKVTTHQLIAADRHLFTLASHALLGKLAGEPGREKPLETQIKLLSESQEVLQYLNALPTPPPSAPWPGKRKWDDPKGGEKGDKGKGKGKGKSSKGEVRKEFTVPDGCVSRVNDKPEGAAFELTPRTVAAVVSTSVGGLGVVATTLAICAQRGLDSGRGANSVGLGPEALAEQLLRKPTLEAFDVLRVFDLLPRNPSKRDAFHHRSFGCGAWVFGSQIGIRTDTKSFPKSSALFCRYVHQVNPHHTFSSLVLLDDVQSPLHVDCNNDRSSWNLVIPLTRFRKGYIWEECEGGADRFEDASGTFWGRLHDVSAGPVLLHAAVNRHAVLPWEGRRVVLIAFTPRDSPKLPLADRDWLGDIGFRLPSSSALPTLGPPKLFLEVFSGSATLARAAQRLGFTAVAVDNCPRRPQVPTVRLDLASDMGRDALFRLLHDKKPAAVHLGPPCGTSSRARERPLPAKLRALGLRDPRPLRSADFPLGLPHIDPASPDGLRLAAANRLYDLVFHVLLWCAEHDCVFTLENPSNSWFWSVLALKVRMHASPKVRRWFSDLHEIIFDACEHGGARPKSTKLLSNRAAFGSLRARCSGRHVHEPWGVSWRAGGWVWSTHLEAQYPVVLAARWAACFASACHVSPGPTEAPDPRLQSLSAVGRQTRKHKPLVSEYKFVRIMPRGQIPSSGCKVLGAPPVQGGDSGEVAEALPETSPDSEGLGLDRGEDCQVGFYRDPCEWFQAAKKVCHPLDSENKLPKELKASLEANMVADRRALFLRRKLALMKAEILSKKLEQDESKLHSAMPSWMQTVMQGKRILLLESLLRQHNFDDMEAIELLKSGVKLSGVSECPAAFDVKVKPATSTEAELRQVAPLKRAALLLENRASDPELERDLLKVTMDEAKAGWLQGPFSSETEVSEHLGRTDWSLMRRFGVRQGGKLRPIDDACDSDLNCTFTSTMKLKLQDGDFCISLAMEIAKRVMGKPGVVPREWSGRCLDLSGAYKQMAVCEQHRSLCVLLLRDADGRPIFFISSAL
;
A
#
# COMPACT_ATOMS: atom_id res chain seq x y z
N MET A 1 34.42 24.34 -31.33
CA MET A 1 34.08 22.98 -30.86
C MET A 1 32.96 22.45 -31.75
N ALA A 2 33.26 21.60 -32.75
CA ALA A 2 32.20 20.91 -33.47
C ALA A 2 31.67 19.74 -32.61
N GLY A 3 30.65 19.01 -33.07
CA GLY A 3 30.10 17.89 -32.32
C GLY A 3 31.11 16.75 -32.25
N ILE A 4 31.12 15.98 -31.16
CA ILE A 4 32.13 14.93 -30.92
C ILE A 4 32.16 13.87 -32.05
N ALA A 5 31.07 13.72 -32.80
CA ALA A 5 31.06 12.91 -34.02
C ALA A 5 31.89 13.52 -35.17
N VAL A 6 31.74 14.82 -35.45
CA VAL A 6 32.39 15.48 -36.60
C VAL A 6 33.91 15.56 -36.45
N ASP A 7 34.38 15.77 -35.21
CA ASP A 7 35.80 15.87 -34.88
C ASP A 7 36.47 14.51 -34.55
N SER A 8 35.73 13.38 -34.61
CA SER A 8 36.29 12.05 -34.28
C SER A 8 37.18 11.47 -35.37
N GLU A 9 38.48 11.44 -35.08
CA GLU A 9 39.53 10.80 -35.89
C GLU A 9 39.33 9.27 -35.98
N ALA A 10 38.94 8.62 -34.87
CA ALA A 10 38.69 7.18 -34.85
C ALA A 10 37.51 6.77 -35.74
N TRP A 11 36.42 7.57 -35.77
CA TRP A 11 35.27 7.31 -36.64
C TRP A 11 35.55 7.66 -38.10
N PHE A 12 36.35 8.69 -38.36
CA PHE A 12 36.84 9.02 -39.70
C PHE A 12 37.64 7.85 -40.30
N LEU A 13 38.62 7.32 -39.58
CA LEU A 13 39.42 6.16 -40.01
C LEU A 13 38.57 4.90 -40.24
N GLU A 14 37.62 4.61 -39.34
CA GLU A 14 36.68 3.49 -39.50
C GLU A 14 35.81 3.65 -40.76
N ARG A 15 35.41 4.88 -41.09
CA ARG A 15 34.63 5.16 -42.32
C ARG A 15 35.48 5.02 -43.58
N CYS A 16 36.72 5.53 -43.58
CA CYS A 16 37.65 5.38 -44.69
C CYS A 16 37.86 3.90 -45.08
N GLN A 17 38.04 3.04 -44.08
CA GLN A 17 38.14 1.59 -44.27
C GLN A 17 36.83 0.99 -44.84
N LYS A 18 35.67 1.38 -44.30
CA LYS A 18 34.34 0.95 -44.80
C LYS A 18 34.05 1.38 -46.25
N VAL A 19 34.62 2.51 -46.69
CA VAL A 19 34.53 3.02 -48.08
C VAL A 19 35.54 2.33 -49.02
N LYS A 20 36.44 1.48 -48.49
CA LYS A 20 37.49 0.75 -49.23
C LYS A 20 38.50 1.68 -49.92
N LEU A 21 38.93 2.71 -49.20
CA LEU A 21 40.16 3.46 -49.52
C LEU A 21 41.40 2.59 -49.20
N SER A 22 42.45 2.70 -50.00
CA SER A 22 43.72 2.01 -49.75
C SER A 22 44.43 2.57 -48.51
N GLU A 23 45.20 1.75 -47.81
CA GLU A 23 45.92 2.22 -46.62
C GLU A 23 46.92 3.34 -46.94
N SER A 24 47.53 3.31 -48.13
CA SER A 24 48.34 4.42 -48.64
C SER A 24 47.54 5.72 -48.75
N THR A 25 46.36 5.69 -49.36
CA THR A 25 45.47 6.86 -49.50
C THR A 25 45.04 7.42 -48.14
N ILE A 26 44.76 6.54 -47.18
CA ILE A 26 44.36 6.93 -45.82
C ILE A 26 45.52 7.62 -45.10
N ARG A 27 46.75 7.08 -45.20
CA ARG A 27 47.94 7.73 -44.64
C ARG A 27 48.17 9.11 -45.27
N THR A 28 48.18 9.23 -46.60
CA THR A 28 48.33 10.52 -47.30
C THR A 28 47.30 11.57 -46.86
N LEU A 29 46.04 11.19 -46.61
CA LEU A 29 45.03 12.13 -46.07
C LEU A 29 45.34 12.59 -44.63
N VAL A 30 45.78 11.68 -43.76
CA VAL A 30 46.13 11.99 -42.36
C VAL A 30 47.41 12.81 -42.28
N ASP A 31 48.42 12.46 -43.08
CA ASP A 31 49.71 13.17 -43.17
C ASP A 31 49.52 14.60 -43.74
N ALA A 32 48.55 14.80 -44.64
CA ALA A 32 48.09 16.11 -45.11
C ALA A 32 47.17 16.85 -44.11
N GLY A 33 46.94 16.31 -42.91
CA GLY A 33 46.17 16.93 -41.83
C GLY A 33 44.65 16.67 -41.84
N PHE A 34 44.10 16.03 -42.87
CA PHE A 34 42.67 15.76 -43.03
C PHE A 34 42.23 14.51 -42.24
N LYS A 35 42.28 14.61 -40.92
CA LYS A 35 42.08 13.48 -39.99
C LYS A 35 40.69 13.38 -39.35
N SER A 36 39.79 14.34 -39.59
CA SER A 36 38.39 14.29 -39.16
C SER A 36 37.43 14.78 -40.26
N PHE A 37 36.13 14.45 -40.14
CA PHE A 37 35.11 14.99 -41.05
C PHE A 37 35.04 16.52 -40.98
N GLY A 38 35.24 17.11 -39.79
CA GLY A 38 35.37 18.56 -39.62
C GLY A 38 36.48 19.14 -40.50
N THR A 39 37.69 18.57 -40.45
CA THR A 39 38.81 19.03 -41.29
C THR A 39 38.59 18.79 -42.80
N LEU A 40 37.96 17.68 -43.19
CA LEU A 40 37.74 17.35 -44.61
C LEU A 40 36.61 18.18 -45.26
N ALA A 41 35.58 18.55 -44.49
CA ALA A 41 34.42 19.28 -45.02
C ALA A 41 34.76 20.65 -45.63
N PHE A 42 35.78 21.32 -45.09
CA PHE A 42 36.24 22.65 -45.50
C PHE A 42 37.55 22.60 -46.32
N ALA A 43 37.96 21.41 -46.78
CA ALA A 43 39.25 21.21 -47.43
C ALA A 43 39.38 21.86 -48.83
N VAL A 44 38.25 22.06 -49.52
CA VAL A 44 38.16 22.60 -50.90
C VAL A 44 37.44 23.95 -50.95
N SER A 45 36.40 24.14 -50.13
CA SER A 45 35.57 25.34 -50.12
C SER A 45 35.34 25.83 -48.69
N THR A 46 35.30 27.15 -48.51
CA THR A 46 34.94 27.79 -47.24
C THR A 46 33.45 27.67 -46.90
N THR A 47 32.59 27.44 -47.91
CA THR A 47 31.15 27.20 -47.76
C THR A 47 30.80 25.75 -48.15
N PRO A 48 30.45 24.87 -47.17
CA PRO A 48 30.31 23.43 -47.39
C PRO A 48 28.99 23.01 -48.09
N THR A 49 28.39 23.92 -48.86
CA THR A 49 27.13 23.70 -49.61
C THR A 49 27.31 23.81 -51.12
N GLN A 50 28.48 24.25 -51.60
CA GLN A 50 28.82 24.32 -53.02
C GLN A 50 30.26 23.82 -53.23
N LEU A 51 30.42 22.88 -54.17
CA LEU A 51 31.70 22.39 -54.66
C LEU A 51 31.64 22.38 -56.20
N ASP A 52 32.60 23.02 -56.84
CA ASP A 52 32.89 22.78 -58.26
C ASP A 52 33.73 21.49 -58.38
N GLU A 53 33.42 20.64 -59.37
CA GLU A 53 34.24 19.47 -59.66
C GLU A 53 35.66 19.86 -60.11
N ALA A 54 35.83 21.03 -60.73
CA ALA A 54 37.14 21.58 -61.10
C ALA A 54 38.04 21.78 -59.86
N ASP A 55 37.53 22.41 -58.80
CA ASP A 55 38.30 22.68 -57.58
C ASP A 55 38.54 21.41 -56.76
N VAL A 56 37.56 20.49 -56.69
CA VAL A 56 37.78 19.18 -56.05
C VAL A 56 38.88 18.41 -56.79
N LYS A 57 38.85 18.37 -58.13
CA LYS A 57 39.89 17.71 -58.94
C LYS A 57 41.26 18.37 -58.76
N ARG A 58 41.32 19.70 -58.65
CA ARG A 58 42.55 20.47 -58.37
C ARG A 58 43.13 20.17 -56.99
N TRP A 59 42.30 20.18 -55.94
CA TRP A 59 42.71 19.82 -54.58
C TRP A 59 43.25 18.40 -54.49
N MET A 60 42.57 17.43 -55.13
CA MET A 60 43.05 16.04 -55.17
C MET A 60 44.41 15.91 -55.87
N GLY A 61 44.63 16.66 -56.96
CA GLY A 61 45.92 16.69 -57.67
C GLY A 61 47.08 17.34 -56.91
N ASN A 62 46.80 18.07 -55.81
CA ASN A 62 47.83 18.63 -54.93
C ASN A 62 48.24 17.66 -53.79
N ILE A 63 47.40 16.66 -53.48
CA ILE A 63 47.57 15.76 -52.31
C ILE A 63 47.98 14.35 -52.75
N PHE A 64 47.46 13.86 -53.87
CA PHE A 64 47.74 12.53 -54.37
C PHE A 64 48.65 12.56 -55.62
N PRO A 65 49.46 11.51 -55.86
CA PRO A 65 50.29 11.42 -57.07
C PRO A 65 49.46 11.52 -58.36
N HIS A 66 50.08 11.96 -59.47
CA HIS A 66 49.37 12.18 -60.73
C HIS A 66 48.61 10.96 -61.26
N ASP A 67 49.13 9.73 -61.05
CA ASP A 67 48.46 8.47 -61.43
C ASP A 67 47.49 7.93 -60.35
N PHE A 68 46.78 8.80 -59.63
CA PHE A 68 45.85 8.38 -58.59
C PHE A 68 44.64 7.60 -59.16
N PRO A 69 44.39 6.33 -58.75
CA PRO A 69 43.41 5.48 -59.41
C PRO A 69 41.98 6.06 -59.42
N PRO A 70 41.24 6.04 -60.55
CA PRO A 70 39.88 6.59 -60.64
C PRO A 70 38.87 6.03 -59.62
N ASP A 71 38.99 4.73 -59.27
CA ASP A 71 38.21 4.11 -58.18
C ASP A 71 38.44 4.83 -56.83
N GLN A 72 39.71 5.01 -56.43
CA GLN A 72 40.08 5.74 -55.21
C GLN A 72 39.67 7.22 -55.30
N SER A 73 39.78 7.80 -56.51
CA SER A 73 39.34 9.17 -56.80
C SER A 73 37.83 9.37 -56.55
N SER A 74 36.99 8.39 -56.90
CA SER A 74 35.55 8.42 -56.61
C SER A 74 35.23 8.31 -55.11
N LYS A 75 36.02 7.50 -54.39
CA LYS A 75 35.85 7.23 -52.95
C LYS A 75 36.20 8.43 -52.07
N VAL A 76 37.24 9.20 -52.44
CA VAL A 76 37.58 10.45 -51.73
C VAL A 76 36.51 11.51 -51.94
N ARG A 77 35.99 11.70 -53.16
CA ARG A 77 34.84 12.60 -53.42
C ARG A 77 33.63 12.24 -52.55
N ARG A 78 33.29 10.94 -52.48
CA ARG A 78 32.20 10.46 -51.62
C ARG A 78 32.43 10.80 -50.15
N LEU A 79 33.64 10.58 -49.63
CA LEU A 79 33.98 10.86 -48.24
C LEU A 79 33.87 12.36 -47.92
N MET A 80 34.27 13.23 -48.85
CA MET A 80 34.15 14.68 -48.73
C MET A 80 32.68 15.14 -48.73
N PHE A 81 31.84 14.59 -49.60
CA PHE A 81 30.39 14.86 -49.58
C PHE A 81 29.73 14.38 -48.28
N GLU A 82 30.10 13.19 -47.78
CA GLU A 82 29.65 12.72 -46.47
C GLU A 82 30.12 13.65 -45.33
N ALA A 83 31.35 14.18 -45.38
CA ALA A 83 31.89 15.14 -44.42
C ALA A 83 31.11 16.47 -44.40
N GLN A 84 30.81 17.05 -45.57
CA GLN A 84 30.08 18.31 -45.68
C GLN A 84 28.66 18.22 -45.14
N ASN A 85 27.92 17.16 -45.48
CA ASN A 85 26.58 16.93 -44.96
C ASN A 85 26.57 16.78 -43.43
N LEU A 86 27.58 16.12 -42.85
CA LEU A 86 27.74 16.00 -41.40
C LEU A 86 28.00 17.36 -40.73
N SER A 87 28.87 18.19 -41.31
CA SER A 87 29.15 19.54 -40.79
C SER A 87 27.93 20.47 -40.90
N VAL A 88 27.17 20.42 -42.00
CA VAL A 88 25.93 21.20 -42.16
C VAL A 88 24.86 20.76 -41.16
N ALA A 89 24.72 19.45 -40.91
CA ALA A 89 23.81 18.94 -39.88
C ALA A 89 24.22 19.37 -38.46
N ASP A 90 25.53 19.37 -38.15
CA ASP A 90 26.06 19.82 -36.86
C ASP A 90 25.86 21.32 -36.65
N MET A 91 25.99 22.13 -37.71
CA MET A 91 25.71 23.58 -37.65
C MET A 91 24.22 23.87 -37.43
N LYS A 92 23.30 23.19 -38.12
CA LYS A 92 21.85 23.36 -37.89
C LYS A 92 21.44 23.02 -36.46
N ALA A 93 21.92 21.88 -35.95
CA ALA A 93 21.63 21.40 -34.59
C ALA A 93 22.15 22.30 -33.45
N ARG A 94 22.91 23.37 -33.76
CA ARG A 94 23.37 24.40 -32.81
C ARG A 94 22.54 25.67 -32.83
N VAL A 95 21.83 25.93 -33.93
CA VAL A 95 21.07 27.16 -34.17
C VAL A 95 19.58 26.94 -33.86
N GLU A 96 19.07 25.73 -34.09
CA GLU A 96 17.74 25.31 -33.66
C GLU A 96 17.72 25.16 -32.12
N PRO A 97 16.83 25.87 -31.38
CA PRO A 97 16.78 25.76 -29.93
C PRO A 97 16.27 24.37 -29.53
N ALA A 98 17.11 23.61 -28.83
CA ALA A 98 16.76 22.27 -28.37
C ALA A 98 15.60 22.31 -27.36
N ALA A 99 14.46 21.71 -27.71
CA ALA A 99 13.41 21.41 -26.74
C ALA A 99 13.95 20.44 -25.66
N ASP A 100 13.45 20.53 -24.43
CA ASP A 100 13.88 19.69 -23.28
C ASP A 100 13.70 18.17 -23.48
N THR A 101 13.07 17.76 -24.58
CA THR A 101 12.87 16.36 -24.98
C THR A 101 13.83 15.89 -26.08
N ALA A 102 14.77 16.73 -26.53
CA ALA A 102 15.75 16.39 -27.56
C ALA A 102 16.60 15.16 -27.15
N ALA A 103 16.56 14.11 -27.98
CA ALA A 103 17.21 12.84 -27.66
C ALA A 103 18.74 12.99 -27.58
N VAL A 104 19.34 12.42 -26.54
CA VAL A 104 20.80 12.44 -26.31
C VAL A 104 21.52 11.81 -27.51
N ARG A 105 22.37 12.60 -28.19
CA ARG A 105 23.17 12.15 -29.33
C ARG A 105 24.22 11.14 -28.85
N ALA A 106 24.13 9.90 -29.31
CA ALA A 106 25.06 8.85 -28.90
C ALA A 106 26.45 9.06 -29.51
N MET A 107 27.51 8.93 -28.71
CA MET A 107 28.89 8.93 -29.20
C MET A 107 29.12 7.78 -30.21
N PRO A 108 29.78 8.01 -31.36
CA PRO A 108 30.11 6.97 -32.33
C PRO A 108 30.87 5.79 -31.70
N ASN A 109 30.61 4.57 -32.14
CA ASN A 109 31.22 3.38 -31.53
C ASN A 109 32.75 3.33 -31.69
N ALA A 110 33.31 3.82 -32.80
CA ALA A 110 34.76 3.89 -33.01
C ALA A 110 35.42 4.86 -32.00
N GLU A 111 34.88 6.07 -31.84
CA GLU A 111 35.29 7.04 -30.81
C GLU A 111 35.22 6.43 -29.40
N ARG A 112 34.10 5.76 -29.10
CA ARG A 112 33.85 5.14 -27.80
C ARG A 112 34.86 4.02 -27.49
N LEU A 113 35.20 3.20 -28.48
CA LEU A 113 36.22 2.15 -28.36
C LEU A 113 37.62 2.76 -28.19
N ALA A 114 37.99 3.75 -29.00
CA ALA A 114 39.28 4.44 -28.90
C ALA A 114 39.48 5.09 -27.52
N ARG A 115 38.46 5.78 -26.98
CA ARG A 115 38.48 6.34 -25.62
C ARG A 115 38.57 5.27 -24.55
N GLN A 116 37.84 4.16 -24.67
CA GLN A 116 37.94 3.03 -23.74
C GLN A 116 39.32 2.35 -23.79
N GLU A 117 39.98 2.29 -24.94
CA GLU A 117 41.32 1.73 -25.06
C GLU A 117 42.40 2.68 -24.52
N ALA A 118 42.29 3.99 -24.79
CA ALA A 118 43.14 5.01 -24.17
C ALA A 118 42.99 5.01 -22.65
N LEU A 119 41.77 4.85 -22.13
CA LEU A 119 41.51 4.71 -20.69
C LEU A 119 42.13 3.42 -20.12
N LYS A 120 42.01 2.27 -20.81
CA LYS A 120 42.65 1.00 -20.41
C LYS A 120 44.18 1.10 -20.35
N LYS A 121 44.80 1.87 -21.26
CA LYS A 121 46.25 2.11 -21.28
C LYS A 121 46.71 3.06 -20.16
N ARG A 122 45.86 4.00 -19.75
CA ARG A 122 46.15 5.01 -18.70
C ARG A 122 45.86 4.52 -17.28
N VAL A 123 44.70 3.89 -17.04
CA VAL A 123 44.22 3.52 -15.70
C VAL A 123 44.63 2.08 -15.38
N THR A 124 45.87 1.92 -14.95
CA THR A 124 46.38 0.63 -14.45
C THR A 124 45.89 0.36 -13.01
N GLY A 125 45.75 -0.91 -12.65
CA GLY A 125 45.30 -1.34 -11.32
C GLY A 125 43.78 -1.50 -11.12
N LEU A 126 42.93 -0.95 -11.99
CA LEU A 126 41.48 -1.19 -11.97
C LEU A 126 41.07 -2.24 -13.02
N ILE A 127 40.37 -3.30 -12.60
CA ILE A 127 39.87 -4.34 -13.51
C ILE A 127 38.63 -3.82 -14.25
N LEU A 128 38.80 -3.34 -15.48
CA LEU A 128 37.72 -2.79 -16.32
C LEU A 128 36.81 -3.88 -16.94
N SER A 129 36.01 -4.49 -16.08
CA SER A 129 34.92 -5.42 -16.39
C SER A 129 33.60 -4.72 -16.78
N PRO A 130 32.61 -5.43 -17.34
CA PRO A 130 31.27 -4.87 -17.61
C PRO A 130 30.51 -4.32 -16.38
N GLU A 131 30.85 -4.76 -15.16
CA GLU A 131 30.19 -4.28 -13.92
C GLU A 131 30.84 -3.00 -13.35
N THR A 132 32.13 -2.82 -13.62
CA THR A 132 32.94 -1.66 -13.22
C THR A 132 32.95 -0.56 -14.29
N LEU A 133 32.68 -0.90 -15.55
CA LEU A 133 32.51 0.08 -16.62
C LEU A 133 31.14 0.76 -16.52
N PRO A 134 31.06 2.09 -16.75
CA PRO A 134 29.77 2.78 -16.84
C PRO A 134 29.00 2.40 -18.10
N ALA A 135 27.69 2.51 -18.03
CA ALA A 135 26.81 2.43 -19.19
C ALA A 135 27.08 3.51 -20.24
N HIS A 136 26.87 3.17 -21.51
CA HIS A 136 27.06 4.06 -22.66
C HIS A 136 26.15 5.29 -22.58
N SER A 137 24.89 5.10 -22.19
CA SER A 137 23.90 6.15 -21.92
C SER A 137 24.34 7.17 -20.87
N VAL A 138 25.09 6.76 -19.84
CA VAL A 138 25.65 7.67 -18.83
C VAL A 138 26.77 8.52 -19.43
N VAL A 139 27.64 7.92 -20.25
CA VAL A 139 28.69 8.65 -20.99
C VAL A 139 28.08 9.62 -22.00
N ASP A 140 27.07 9.19 -22.76
CA ASP A 140 26.38 10.02 -23.76
C ASP A 140 25.65 11.20 -23.10
N THR A 141 25.06 11.01 -21.91
CA THR A 141 24.46 12.10 -21.12
C THR A 141 25.50 13.15 -20.71
N LEU A 142 26.70 12.71 -20.32
CA LEU A 142 27.81 13.60 -19.94
C LEU A 142 28.47 14.28 -21.15
N VAL A 143 28.49 13.62 -22.31
CA VAL A 143 28.84 14.26 -23.60
C VAL A 143 27.87 15.38 -23.91
N LYS A 144 26.55 15.15 -23.79
CA LYS A 144 25.56 16.21 -24.01
C LYS A 144 25.75 17.39 -23.04
N GLN A 145 26.05 17.16 -21.76
CA GLN A 145 26.39 18.27 -20.83
C GLN A 145 27.60 19.09 -21.30
N LEU A 146 28.62 18.45 -21.87
CA LEU A 146 29.80 19.13 -22.43
C LEU A 146 29.50 19.88 -23.74
N GLU A 147 28.65 19.32 -24.62
CA GLU A 147 28.22 19.97 -25.88
C GLU A 147 27.25 21.13 -25.62
N ASP A 148 26.33 21.00 -24.66
CA ASP A 148 25.40 22.05 -24.21
C ASP A 148 26.08 23.14 -23.35
N GLY A 149 27.26 22.85 -22.80
CA GLY A 149 27.98 23.74 -21.88
C GLY A 149 27.38 23.84 -20.46
N VAL A 150 26.45 22.95 -20.08
CA VAL A 150 25.70 22.97 -18.82
C VAL A 150 25.97 21.71 -18.00
N LEU A 151 26.68 21.87 -16.88
CA LEU A 151 26.95 20.79 -15.93
C LEU A 151 25.71 20.50 -15.08
N GLN A 152 25.27 19.25 -15.00
CA GLN A 152 24.13 18.85 -14.14
C GLN A 152 24.52 17.68 -13.24
N TYR A 153 24.16 17.76 -11.95
CA TYR A 153 24.46 16.72 -10.98
C TYR A 153 23.73 15.41 -11.29
N LEU A 154 24.47 14.36 -11.62
CA LEU A 154 23.94 13.00 -11.82
C LEU A 154 23.91 12.25 -10.46
N PRO A 155 22.72 11.90 -9.92
CA PRO A 155 22.62 11.14 -8.68
C PRO A 155 23.21 9.73 -8.82
N ALA A 156 23.92 9.27 -7.80
CA ALA A 156 24.65 7.99 -7.82
C ALA A 156 23.81 6.78 -8.28
N TYR A 157 22.52 6.71 -7.90
CA TYR A 157 21.61 5.62 -8.28
C TYR A 157 21.30 5.55 -9.79
N ARG A 158 21.62 6.59 -10.59
CA ARG A 158 21.51 6.56 -12.07
C ARG A 158 22.80 6.08 -12.75
N ILE A 159 23.85 5.79 -11.98
CA ILE A 159 25.19 5.50 -12.52
C ILE A 159 25.37 3.97 -12.60
N ILE A 160 24.59 3.39 -13.52
CA ILE A 160 24.48 1.95 -13.76
C ILE A 160 25.72 1.38 -14.47
N SER A 161 25.93 0.07 -14.35
CA SER A 161 27.00 -0.64 -15.05
C SER A 161 26.67 -0.93 -16.51
N ARG A 162 27.71 -1.17 -17.32
CA ARG A 162 27.53 -1.61 -18.71
C ARG A 162 26.83 -2.97 -18.80
N ALA A 163 26.98 -3.84 -17.79
CA ALA A 163 26.23 -5.09 -17.69
C ALA A 163 24.72 -4.85 -17.46
N GLN A 164 24.36 -3.95 -16.56
CA GLN A 164 22.96 -3.55 -16.31
C GLN A 164 22.31 -2.97 -17.58
N GLU A 165 23.01 -2.07 -18.29
CA GLU A 165 22.54 -1.52 -19.57
C GLU A 165 22.41 -2.58 -20.67
N ALA A 166 23.31 -3.57 -20.73
CA ALA A 166 23.22 -4.67 -21.68
C ALA A 166 22.02 -5.61 -21.39
N GLN A 167 21.64 -5.77 -20.12
CA GLN A 167 20.46 -6.54 -19.72
C GLN A 167 19.14 -5.81 -20.01
N MET A 168 19.16 -4.47 -20.09
CA MET A 168 17.98 -3.60 -20.25
C MET A 168 17.71 -3.18 -21.71
N LEU A 169 18.10 -4.00 -22.69
CA LEU A 169 18.08 -3.66 -24.12
C LEU A 169 16.70 -3.53 -24.81
N LYS A 170 15.58 -3.52 -24.06
CA LYS A 170 14.26 -3.19 -24.61
C LYS A 170 14.08 -1.67 -24.70
N LYS A 171 14.32 -1.12 -25.89
CA LYS A 171 13.95 0.26 -26.25
C LYS A 171 12.60 0.28 -26.95
N ASP A 172 11.55 0.67 -26.25
CA ASP A 172 10.25 0.90 -26.89
C ASP A 172 10.32 2.15 -27.77
N GLN A 173 9.97 1.99 -29.05
CA GLN A 173 9.86 3.07 -30.01
C GLN A 173 8.43 3.61 -30.02
N GLN A 174 8.28 4.92 -29.80
CA GLN A 174 7.01 5.62 -29.83
C GLN A 174 7.05 6.66 -30.97
N VAL A 175 5.98 6.73 -31.76
CA VAL A 175 5.84 7.79 -32.77
C VAL A 175 5.45 9.08 -32.05
N VAL A 176 6.17 10.16 -32.36
CA VAL A 176 5.97 11.50 -31.81
C VAL A 176 5.80 12.45 -32.99
N VAL A 177 4.74 13.26 -32.96
CA VAL A 177 4.55 14.36 -33.91
C VAL A 177 5.43 15.52 -33.46
N ASP A 178 6.24 16.10 -34.34
CA ASP A 178 7.00 17.31 -34.05
C ASP A 178 6.18 18.60 -34.29
N GLY A 179 6.76 19.75 -33.97
CA GLY A 179 6.09 21.05 -34.03
C GLY A 179 5.63 21.49 -35.42
N GLU A 180 6.10 20.82 -36.48
CA GLU A 180 5.72 21.07 -37.88
C GLU A 180 4.68 20.07 -38.39
N GLY A 181 4.22 19.14 -37.55
CA GLY A 181 3.27 18.09 -37.89
C GLY A 181 3.89 16.80 -38.44
N ASN A 182 5.22 16.68 -38.47
CA ASN A 182 5.89 15.51 -39.03
C ASN A 182 6.03 14.37 -38.01
N LEU A 183 5.84 13.13 -38.46
CA LEU A 183 5.88 11.92 -37.63
C LEU A 183 7.32 11.41 -37.47
N LYS A 184 7.96 11.66 -36.32
CA LYS A 184 9.29 11.15 -35.96
C LYS A 184 9.17 9.97 -34.98
N MET A 185 9.91 8.87 -35.23
CA MET A 185 10.02 7.77 -34.28
C MET A 185 11.07 8.09 -33.20
N ALA A 186 10.65 8.21 -31.95
CA ALA A 186 11.52 8.45 -30.80
C ALA A 186 11.54 7.23 -29.87
N SER A 187 12.72 6.68 -29.59
CA SER A 187 12.85 5.58 -28.62
C SER A 187 12.91 6.13 -27.19
N LYS A 188 11.93 5.81 -26.36
CA LYS A 188 11.94 6.22 -24.95
C LYS A 188 12.55 5.10 -24.09
N ALA A 189 13.81 5.27 -23.72
CA ALA A 189 14.45 4.37 -22.75
C ALA A 189 13.88 4.61 -21.34
N GLU A 190 13.64 3.54 -20.59
CA GLU A 190 13.37 3.64 -19.16
C GLU A 190 14.62 4.10 -18.40
N SER A 191 14.44 4.90 -17.34
CA SER A 191 15.55 5.38 -16.52
C SER A 191 16.02 4.30 -15.55
N ALA A 192 16.85 3.39 -16.07
CA ALA A 192 17.55 2.36 -15.31
C ALA A 192 18.27 2.90 -14.06
N THR A 193 18.31 2.10 -13.00
CA THR A 193 18.94 2.46 -11.72
C THR A 193 19.81 1.33 -11.15
N CYS A 194 20.71 1.68 -10.23
CA CYS A 194 21.61 0.77 -9.53
C CYS A 194 21.54 0.95 -8.01
N ASP A 195 21.91 -0.10 -7.26
CA ASP A 195 21.98 -0.04 -5.80
C ASP A 195 23.07 0.94 -5.33
N THR A 196 22.74 1.71 -4.30
CA THR A 196 23.65 2.61 -3.57
C THR A 196 23.40 2.57 -2.04
N HIS A 197 22.69 1.56 -1.52
CA HIS A 197 22.33 1.46 -0.10
C HIS A 197 23.45 0.94 0.80
N THR A 198 24.53 0.41 0.23
CA THR A 198 25.76 0.03 0.97
C THR A 198 26.93 0.90 0.52
N ASP A 199 27.88 1.13 1.44
CA ASP A 199 29.07 1.96 1.15
C ASP A 199 29.87 1.44 -0.04
N LEU A 200 29.95 0.10 -0.22
CA LEU A 200 30.59 -0.53 -1.37
C LEU A 200 29.79 -0.33 -2.67
N ALA A 201 28.46 -0.40 -2.63
CA ALA A 201 27.62 -0.16 -3.80
C ALA A 201 27.71 1.31 -4.25
N LEU A 202 27.64 2.26 -3.30
CA LEU A 202 27.87 3.69 -3.57
C LEU A 202 29.29 3.94 -4.11
N ARG A 203 30.33 3.33 -3.50
CA ARG A 203 31.72 3.43 -3.97
C ARG A 203 31.85 2.97 -5.42
N ASN A 204 31.26 1.83 -5.77
CA ASN A 204 31.27 1.28 -7.13
C ASN A 204 30.51 2.18 -8.13
N ALA A 205 29.38 2.78 -7.72
CA ALA A 205 28.66 3.76 -8.53
C ALA A 205 29.49 5.04 -8.75
N TRP A 206 30.24 5.50 -7.74
CA TRP A 206 31.15 6.64 -7.88
C TRP A 206 32.41 6.32 -8.70
N THR A 207 32.98 5.11 -8.61
CA THR A 207 34.05 4.69 -9.55
C THR A 207 33.54 4.68 -10.99
N ARG A 208 32.33 4.15 -11.24
CA ARG A 208 31.67 4.25 -12.56
C ARG A 208 31.49 5.71 -13.01
N ARG A 209 31.16 6.63 -12.09
CA ARG A 209 31.07 8.06 -12.38
C ARG A 209 32.41 8.63 -12.84
N SER A 210 33.49 8.43 -12.08
CA SER A 210 34.82 8.92 -12.42
C SER A 210 35.27 8.43 -13.81
N LEU A 211 34.98 7.16 -14.14
CA LEU A 211 35.25 6.60 -15.47
C LEU A 211 34.37 7.23 -16.57
N ALA A 212 33.10 7.55 -16.27
CA ALA A 212 32.17 8.14 -17.23
C ALA A 212 32.54 9.59 -17.58
N TYR A 213 32.98 10.38 -16.60
CA TYR A 213 33.46 11.75 -16.82
C TYR A 213 34.77 11.79 -17.62
N ASP A 214 35.67 10.81 -17.44
CA ASP A 214 36.89 10.68 -18.25
C ASP A 214 36.54 10.33 -19.71
N LEU A 215 35.68 9.33 -19.93
CA LEU A 215 35.22 8.93 -21.27
C LEU A 215 34.42 10.04 -21.99
N ALA A 216 33.60 10.80 -21.27
CA ALA A 216 32.91 11.96 -21.84
C ALA A 216 33.89 13.09 -22.21
N GLY A 217 34.99 13.21 -21.46
CA GLY A 217 36.03 14.22 -21.65
C GLY A 217 35.99 15.35 -20.61
N LEU A 218 34.99 15.39 -19.73
CA LEU A 218 34.75 16.49 -18.78
C LEU A 218 35.84 16.66 -17.69
N CYS A 219 36.32 15.58 -17.10
CA CYS A 219 37.32 15.60 -16.02
C CYS A 219 38.12 14.29 -16.03
N SER A 220 39.37 14.27 -15.57
CA SER A 220 40.12 13.01 -15.48
C SER A 220 39.58 12.06 -14.41
N PHE A 221 39.70 10.75 -14.65
CA PHE A 221 39.37 9.70 -13.69
C PHE A 221 40.09 9.94 -12.36
N GLN A 222 41.37 10.29 -12.40
CA GLN A 222 42.21 10.49 -11.22
C GLN A 222 41.61 11.54 -10.28
N VAL A 223 41.25 12.73 -10.76
CA VAL A 223 40.81 13.83 -9.89
C VAL A 223 39.43 13.59 -9.28
N LEU A 224 38.52 12.98 -10.04
CA LEU A 224 37.23 12.55 -9.48
C LEU A 224 37.38 11.36 -8.53
N GLU A 225 38.31 10.45 -8.78
CA GLU A 225 38.63 9.34 -7.88
C GLU A 225 39.37 9.81 -6.62
N GLU A 226 40.20 10.86 -6.69
CA GLU A 226 40.81 11.55 -5.56
C GLU A 226 39.74 12.22 -4.68
N TRP A 227 38.77 12.93 -5.28
CA TRP A 227 37.61 13.46 -4.55
C TRP A 227 36.79 12.34 -3.89
N CYS A 228 36.46 11.28 -4.63
CA CYS A 228 35.74 10.14 -4.08
C CYS A 228 36.54 9.45 -2.97
N HIS A 229 37.86 9.32 -3.12
CA HIS A 229 38.75 8.79 -2.09
C HIS A 229 38.79 9.70 -0.86
N LYS A 230 38.83 11.03 -1.02
CA LYS A 230 38.78 12.01 0.08
C LYS A 230 37.48 11.88 0.89
N CYS A 231 36.33 11.73 0.23
CA CYS A 231 35.05 11.42 0.85
C CYS A 231 35.07 10.10 1.63
N PHE A 232 35.52 8.99 1.00
CA PHE A 232 35.56 7.69 1.67
C PHE A 232 36.67 7.59 2.74
N LEU A 233 37.73 8.38 2.65
CA LEU A 233 38.70 8.59 3.74
C LEU A 233 38.03 9.31 4.91
N ALA A 234 37.19 10.33 4.69
CA ALA A 234 36.47 11.01 5.78
C ALA A 234 35.53 10.05 6.55
N LEU A 235 34.90 9.10 5.85
CA LEU A 235 34.13 7.99 6.45
C LEU A 235 35.01 7.01 7.26
N MET A 236 36.26 6.77 6.83
CA MET A 236 37.19 5.85 7.50
C MET A 236 38.07 6.50 8.59
N ARG A 237 38.20 7.83 8.63
CA ARG A 237 39.07 8.54 9.57
C ARG A 237 38.72 8.20 11.04
N PRO A 238 39.73 8.00 11.91
CA PRO A 238 39.49 7.96 13.35
C PRO A 238 38.98 9.33 13.80
N VAL A 239 37.84 9.35 14.51
CA VAL A 239 37.24 10.59 15.02
C VAL A 239 37.78 10.93 16.41
N PRO A 240 38.02 12.22 16.71
CA PRO A 240 38.36 12.66 18.06
C PRO A 240 37.27 12.27 19.09
N SER A 241 37.66 12.15 20.35
CA SER A 241 36.74 11.92 21.47
C SER A 241 35.67 13.01 21.52
N GLY A 242 34.39 12.62 21.47
CA GLY A 242 33.27 13.56 21.42
C GLY A 242 32.85 14.01 20.01
N TYR A 243 33.35 13.37 18.95
CA TYR A 243 32.92 13.63 17.56
C TYR A 243 32.40 12.35 16.90
N SER A 244 31.36 12.48 16.07
CA SER A 244 30.67 11.35 15.43
C SER A 244 31.24 11.07 14.05
N LYS A 245 31.35 9.80 13.67
CA LYS A 245 31.83 9.40 12.33
C LYS A 245 30.98 10.01 11.24
N VAL A 246 31.66 10.51 10.19
CA VAL A 246 31.04 11.01 8.96
C VAL A 246 30.16 9.91 8.36
N THR A 247 28.97 10.26 7.92
CA THR A 247 27.98 9.29 7.40
C THR A 247 27.95 9.26 5.87
N THR A 248 27.51 8.13 5.30
CA THR A 248 27.29 7.96 3.85
C THR A 248 26.37 9.05 3.26
N HIS A 249 25.40 9.54 4.05
CA HIS A 249 24.53 10.66 3.68
C HIS A 249 25.29 12.00 3.61
N GLN A 250 26.23 12.27 4.54
CA GLN A 250 27.10 13.44 4.46
C GLN A 250 27.98 13.41 3.21
N LEU A 251 28.48 12.24 2.80
CA LEU A 251 29.26 12.14 1.55
C LEU A 251 28.42 12.57 0.35
N ILE A 252 27.19 12.08 0.22
CA ILE A 252 26.27 12.43 -0.87
C ILE A 252 25.87 13.92 -0.80
N ALA A 253 25.73 14.50 0.40
CA ALA A 253 25.45 15.93 0.56
C ALA A 253 26.63 16.81 0.14
N ALA A 254 27.84 16.51 0.58
CA ALA A 254 29.07 17.21 0.20
C ALA A 254 29.29 17.15 -1.32
N ASP A 255 29.16 15.96 -1.89
CA ASP A 255 29.33 15.67 -3.31
C ASP A 255 28.30 16.43 -4.17
N ARG A 256 27.01 16.39 -3.81
CA ARG A 256 25.98 17.19 -4.48
C ARG A 256 26.26 18.69 -4.37
N HIS A 257 26.72 19.18 -3.23
CA HIS A 257 27.01 20.60 -3.05
C HIS A 257 28.19 21.05 -3.91
N LEU A 258 29.29 20.29 -3.93
CA LEU A 258 30.46 20.54 -4.78
C LEU A 258 30.09 20.64 -6.27
N PHE A 259 29.33 19.67 -6.80
CA PHE A 259 28.86 19.72 -8.18
C PHE A 259 27.87 20.88 -8.45
N THR A 260 27.13 21.35 -7.44
CA THR A 260 26.25 22.52 -7.57
C THR A 260 27.07 23.81 -7.69
N LEU A 261 28.09 23.99 -6.84
CA LEU A 261 29.01 25.12 -6.92
C LEU A 261 29.82 25.11 -8.22
N ALA A 262 30.32 23.94 -8.65
CA ALA A 262 31.03 23.77 -9.91
C ALA A 262 30.14 24.12 -11.12
N SER A 263 28.85 23.75 -11.09
CA SER A 263 27.90 24.11 -12.14
C SER A 263 27.71 25.62 -12.25
N HIS A 264 27.61 26.33 -11.13
CA HIS A 264 27.48 27.78 -11.11
C HIS A 264 28.76 28.48 -11.60
N ALA A 265 29.94 28.01 -11.16
CA ALA A 265 31.24 28.56 -11.55
C ALA A 265 31.59 28.34 -13.04
N LEU A 266 31.03 27.31 -13.68
CA LEU A 266 31.35 26.89 -15.05
C LEU A 266 30.24 27.17 -16.08
N LEU A 267 29.23 27.97 -15.71
CA LEU A 267 28.12 28.32 -16.58
C LEU A 267 28.65 29.01 -17.87
N GLY A 268 28.45 28.37 -19.02
CA GLY A 268 28.98 28.81 -20.32
C GLY A 268 30.50 28.64 -20.51
N LYS A 269 31.21 28.00 -19.56
CA LYS A 269 32.67 27.83 -19.53
C LYS A 269 33.12 26.38 -19.33
N LEU A 270 32.20 25.41 -19.46
CA LEU A 270 32.47 24.00 -19.21
C LEU A 270 33.38 23.36 -20.27
N ALA A 271 33.29 23.82 -21.52
CA ALA A 271 34.20 23.43 -22.60
C ALA A 271 35.50 24.26 -22.53
N GLY A 272 36.61 23.58 -22.23
CA GLY A 272 37.93 24.20 -22.14
C GLY A 272 38.62 24.40 -23.50
N GLU A 273 39.65 25.24 -23.51
CA GLU A 273 40.53 25.41 -24.67
C GLU A 273 41.40 24.16 -24.90
N PRO A 274 41.61 23.73 -26.16
CA PRO A 274 42.49 22.60 -26.47
C PRO A 274 43.90 22.77 -25.90
N GLY A 275 44.39 21.76 -25.19
CA GLY A 275 45.74 21.75 -24.61
C GLY A 275 45.88 22.40 -23.23
N ARG A 276 44.84 23.05 -22.68
CA ARG A 276 44.81 23.51 -21.27
C ARG A 276 44.18 22.48 -20.34
N GLU A 277 44.36 22.67 -19.03
CA GLU A 277 43.64 21.89 -18.02
C GLU A 277 42.12 22.09 -18.18
N LYS A 278 41.35 21.01 -17.95
CA LYS A 278 39.89 21.03 -18.13
C LYS A 278 39.26 21.93 -17.07
N PRO A 279 38.36 22.89 -17.42
CA PRO A 279 37.78 23.83 -16.46
C PRO A 279 37.10 23.15 -15.27
N LEU A 280 36.41 22.02 -15.50
CA LEU A 280 35.85 21.22 -14.42
C LEU A 280 36.93 20.61 -13.52
N GLU A 281 38.06 20.15 -14.05
CA GLU A 281 39.13 19.57 -13.25
C GLU A 281 39.75 20.59 -12.28
N THR A 282 40.00 21.81 -12.75
CA THR A 282 40.47 22.92 -11.90
C THR A 282 39.44 23.27 -10.81
N GLN A 283 38.14 23.27 -11.14
CA GLN A 283 37.07 23.55 -10.17
C GLN A 283 36.83 22.40 -9.19
N ILE A 284 36.93 21.13 -9.59
CA ILE A 284 36.88 19.99 -8.66
C ILE A 284 38.06 20.10 -7.66
N LYS A 285 39.28 20.38 -8.13
CA LYS A 285 40.46 20.59 -7.27
C LYS A 285 40.20 21.69 -6.25
N LEU A 286 39.84 22.89 -6.72
CA LEU A 286 39.54 24.06 -5.87
C LEU A 286 38.42 23.80 -4.85
N LEU A 287 37.27 23.32 -5.31
CA LEU A 287 36.10 23.10 -4.46
C LEU A 287 36.26 21.90 -3.52
N SER A 288 37.11 20.93 -3.85
CA SER A 288 37.44 19.83 -2.94
C SER A 288 38.21 20.28 -1.69
N GLU A 289 38.89 21.43 -1.75
CA GLU A 289 39.52 22.11 -0.61
C GLU A 289 38.67 23.26 -0.04
N SER A 290 37.56 23.63 -0.68
CA SER A 290 36.67 24.69 -0.18
C SER A 290 36.01 24.27 1.13
N GLN A 291 36.06 25.16 2.12
CA GLN A 291 35.40 24.98 3.42
C GLN A 291 33.87 24.83 3.27
N GLU A 292 33.28 25.43 2.22
CA GLU A 292 31.84 25.30 1.91
C GLU A 292 31.44 23.84 1.63
N VAL A 293 32.35 23.05 1.07
CA VAL A 293 32.16 21.61 0.85
C VAL A 293 32.70 20.79 2.02
N LEU A 294 33.91 21.09 2.50
CA LEU A 294 34.58 20.32 3.55
C LEU A 294 33.82 20.33 4.88
N GLN A 295 33.03 21.37 5.18
CA GLN A 295 32.15 21.40 6.35
C GLN A 295 31.17 20.21 6.42
N TYR A 296 30.72 19.68 5.27
CA TYR A 296 29.84 18.50 5.22
C TYR A 296 30.61 17.20 5.54
N LEU A 297 31.90 17.14 5.21
CA LEU A 297 32.80 16.02 5.49
C LEU A 297 33.47 16.09 6.86
N ASN A 298 33.24 17.15 7.64
CA ASN A 298 33.70 17.21 9.02
C ASN A 298 32.94 16.18 9.87
N ALA A 299 33.66 15.54 10.77
CA ALA A 299 33.04 14.82 11.88
C ALA A 299 32.23 15.84 12.68
N LEU A 300 30.92 15.62 12.81
CA LEU A 300 30.07 16.51 13.60
C LEU A 300 30.33 16.28 15.09
N PRO A 301 30.20 17.29 15.97
CA PRO A 301 30.27 17.07 17.41
C PRO A 301 29.22 16.01 17.80
N THR A 302 29.67 14.91 18.41
CA THR A 302 28.74 14.03 19.14
C THR A 302 28.17 14.92 20.24
N PRO A 303 26.83 15.10 20.32
CA PRO A 303 26.25 15.83 21.43
C PRO A 303 26.74 15.18 22.74
N PRO A 304 27.14 15.98 23.75
CA PRO A 304 27.98 15.52 24.84
C PRO A 304 27.39 14.25 25.47
N PRO A 305 28.20 13.19 25.68
CA PRO A 305 27.71 11.91 26.17
C PRO A 305 27.14 12.14 27.56
N SER A 306 25.82 12.23 27.64
CA SER A 306 25.13 12.48 28.89
C SER A 306 25.25 11.21 29.77
N ALA A 307 25.11 11.36 31.09
CA ALA A 307 25.58 10.35 32.07
C ALA A 307 25.15 8.89 31.77
N PRO A 308 26.06 7.88 31.76
CA PRO A 308 25.76 6.50 31.34
C PRO A 308 24.95 5.63 32.33
N TRP A 309 24.38 4.50 31.86
CA TRP A 309 24.03 3.40 32.79
C TRP A 309 25.29 2.71 33.32
N PRO A 310 25.30 2.23 34.57
CA PRO A 310 26.44 1.51 35.12
C PRO A 310 26.82 0.29 34.28
N GLY A 311 28.11 0.17 33.98
CA GLY A 311 28.67 -1.12 33.55
C GLY A 311 28.71 -2.09 34.73
N LYS A 312 28.64 -3.40 34.45
CA LYS A 312 29.06 -4.40 35.43
C LYS A 312 30.53 -4.16 35.76
N ARG A 313 30.91 -4.25 37.04
CA ARG A 313 32.32 -4.33 37.42
C ARG A 313 32.92 -5.59 36.78
N LYS A 314 34.19 -5.52 36.36
CA LYS A 314 35.03 -6.72 36.26
C LYS A 314 35.32 -7.25 37.66
N TRP A 315 35.67 -8.53 37.71
CA TRP A 315 36.51 -9.09 38.76
C TRP A 315 37.62 -9.86 38.03
N ASP A 316 38.85 -9.34 38.09
CA ASP A 316 40.07 -10.09 37.77
C ASP A 316 40.41 -10.93 39.05
N ASP A 317 41.07 -12.08 39.07
CA ASP A 317 42.28 -12.60 38.40
C ASP A 317 42.29 -14.16 38.65
N PRO A 318 43.33 -15.01 38.41
CA PRO A 318 44.66 -14.72 37.87
C PRO A 318 45.22 -15.64 36.76
N LYS A 319 46.14 -15.05 35.96
CA LYS A 319 47.40 -15.60 35.43
C LYS A 319 47.45 -16.94 34.64
N GLY A 320 47.86 -16.81 33.37
CA GLY A 320 49.22 -17.24 32.98
C GLY A 320 49.37 -18.42 32.00
N GLY A 321 50.33 -18.30 31.06
CA GLY A 321 50.70 -19.34 30.07
C GLY A 321 50.36 -18.95 28.62
N GLU A 322 51.05 -17.98 28.02
CA GLU A 322 52.22 -18.18 27.15
C GLU A 322 51.99 -18.91 25.81
N LYS A 323 52.22 -18.17 24.71
CA LYS A 323 52.61 -18.60 23.35
C LYS A 323 51.55 -19.38 22.53
N GLY A 324 51.58 -19.35 21.19
CA GLY A 324 52.58 -18.72 20.30
C GLY A 324 52.03 -18.28 18.93
N ASP A 325 52.82 -17.45 18.25
CA ASP A 325 52.57 -16.92 16.90
C ASP A 325 52.79 -17.98 15.79
N LYS A 326 51.87 -18.04 14.80
CA LYS A 326 52.13 -18.04 13.34
C LYS A 326 50.91 -18.46 12.50
N GLY A 327 50.86 -17.99 11.25
CA GLY A 327 50.40 -18.86 10.14
C GLY A 327 49.26 -18.35 9.25
N LYS A 328 49.61 -17.52 8.27
CA LYS A 328 48.91 -17.27 6.98
C LYS A 328 47.91 -18.38 6.54
N GLY A 329 46.62 -18.06 6.30
CA GLY A 329 45.68 -19.03 5.73
C GLY A 329 44.35 -18.47 5.19
N LYS A 330 44.21 -18.45 3.85
CA LYS A 330 43.01 -18.12 3.03
C LYS A 330 41.65 -18.44 3.71
N GLY A 331 40.86 -17.40 4.01
CA GLY A 331 39.58 -17.54 4.72
C GLY A 331 38.35 -17.84 3.85
N LYS A 332 37.21 -18.04 4.55
CA LYS A 332 35.81 -17.98 4.12
C LYS A 332 35.00 -17.75 5.42
N GLY A 333 34.10 -16.78 5.57
CA GLY A 333 33.45 -15.95 4.55
C GLY A 333 32.39 -16.78 3.85
N LYS A 334 31.12 -16.70 4.29
CA LYS A 334 30.02 -17.57 3.83
C LYS A 334 29.96 -17.62 2.31
N SER A 335 30.33 -18.77 1.75
CA SER A 335 30.43 -18.93 0.30
C SER A 335 29.07 -19.22 -0.32
N SER A 336 28.52 -18.23 -1.01
CA SER A 336 27.74 -18.50 -2.21
C SER A 336 28.67 -19.04 -3.31
N LYS A 337 28.30 -20.20 -3.89
CA LYS A 337 28.75 -20.78 -5.17
C LYS A 337 28.09 -22.17 -5.31
N GLY A 338 27.45 -22.57 -6.42
CA GLY A 338 27.02 -21.82 -7.60
C GLY A 338 27.46 -22.46 -8.93
N GLU A 339 26.49 -22.78 -9.79
CA GLU A 339 26.64 -23.16 -11.20
C GLU A 339 25.53 -22.43 -12.00
N VAL A 340 25.74 -21.73 -13.12
CA VAL A 340 26.48 -21.97 -14.39
C VAL A 340 25.61 -22.61 -15.49
N ARG A 341 25.21 -21.78 -16.46
CA ARG A 341 25.03 -22.08 -17.90
C ARG A 341 25.62 -20.87 -18.64
N LYS A 342 26.74 -20.97 -19.36
CA LYS A 342 26.94 -21.60 -20.69
C LYS A 342 26.01 -21.04 -21.76
N GLU A 343 26.64 -20.45 -22.78
CA GLU A 343 26.03 -19.99 -24.03
C GLU A 343 25.55 -21.15 -24.89
N PHE A 344 24.73 -20.85 -25.90
CA PHE A 344 24.31 -21.79 -26.94
C PHE A 344 24.64 -21.21 -28.31
N THR A 345 25.56 -21.85 -29.03
CA THR A 345 25.89 -21.53 -30.43
C THR A 345 24.88 -22.17 -31.38
N VAL A 346 24.55 -21.48 -32.48
CA VAL A 346 23.68 -22.01 -33.53
C VAL A 346 24.53 -22.80 -34.54
N PRO A 347 24.20 -24.06 -34.84
CA PRO A 347 24.91 -24.84 -35.87
C PRO A 347 24.67 -24.32 -37.29
N ASP A 348 25.60 -24.65 -38.20
CA ASP A 348 25.47 -24.37 -39.63
C ASP A 348 24.18 -24.94 -40.24
N GLY A 349 23.69 -24.27 -41.30
CA GLY A 349 22.43 -24.59 -41.97
C GLY A 349 21.19 -23.83 -41.45
N CYS A 350 21.34 -22.90 -40.51
CA CYS A 350 20.25 -22.02 -40.04
C CYS A 350 20.41 -20.58 -40.56
N VAL A 351 19.47 -20.13 -41.39
CA VAL A 351 19.51 -18.80 -42.03
C VAL A 351 18.36 -17.92 -41.52
N SER A 352 18.67 -16.72 -41.06
CA SER A 352 17.65 -15.71 -40.74
C SER A 352 17.18 -15.01 -42.02
N ARG A 353 15.86 -15.00 -42.27
CA ARG A 353 15.21 -14.21 -43.32
C ARG A 353 14.00 -13.49 -42.76
N VAL A 354 14.13 -12.18 -42.52
CA VAL A 354 12.99 -11.26 -42.46
C VAL A 354 13.37 -9.99 -43.21
N ASN A 355 12.80 -9.85 -44.41
CA ASN A 355 12.66 -8.58 -45.11
C ASN A 355 11.40 -8.71 -45.98
N ASP A 356 10.24 -8.47 -45.39
CA ASP A 356 9.09 -7.81 -46.03
C ASP A 356 7.97 -7.54 -45.01
N LYS A 357 7.10 -6.58 -45.34
CA LYS A 357 6.02 -6.01 -44.50
C LYS A 357 4.78 -6.95 -44.48
N PRO A 358 3.95 -6.99 -43.41
CA PRO A 358 3.33 -5.83 -42.76
C PRO A 358 3.38 -5.82 -41.22
N GLU A 359 2.53 -4.99 -40.61
CA GLU A 359 2.64 -4.47 -39.24
C GLU A 359 2.25 -5.47 -38.13
N GLY A 360 2.96 -5.38 -37.00
CA GLY A 360 2.61 -6.05 -35.74
C GLY A 360 3.78 -6.84 -35.15
N ALA A 361 4.26 -6.44 -33.97
CA ALA A 361 5.36 -7.12 -33.28
C ALA A 361 4.92 -8.47 -32.69
N ALA A 362 5.10 -9.54 -33.46
CA ALA A 362 4.95 -10.92 -33.01
C ALA A 362 6.16 -11.38 -32.19
N PHE A 363 5.95 -12.41 -31.36
CA PHE A 363 7.02 -13.21 -30.75
C PHE A 363 6.83 -14.67 -31.14
N GLU A 364 7.94 -15.39 -31.33
CA GLU A 364 7.95 -16.77 -31.77
C GLU A 364 8.46 -17.71 -30.67
N LEU A 365 7.88 -18.90 -30.57
CA LEU A 365 8.33 -19.98 -29.68
C LEU A 365 8.69 -21.20 -30.55
N THR A 366 9.95 -21.25 -30.99
CA THR A 366 10.41 -22.27 -31.92
C THR A 366 10.75 -23.61 -31.21
N PRO A 367 10.71 -24.75 -31.92
CA PRO A 367 10.84 -26.08 -31.29
C PRO A 367 12.17 -26.36 -30.57
N ARG A 368 13.25 -25.62 -30.86
CA ARG A 368 14.58 -25.89 -30.28
C ARG A 368 14.65 -25.73 -28.75
N THR A 369 13.76 -24.94 -28.15
CA THR A 369 13.69 -24.77 -26.69
C THR A 369 13.24 -26.06 -25.95
N VAL A 370 12.61 -27.01 -26.66
CA VAL A 370 12.02 -28.22 -26.06
C VAL A 370 13.06 -29.35 -25.87
N ALA A 371 14.15 -29.36 -26.64
CA ALA A 371 15.09 -30.49 -26.68
C ALA A 371 16.07 -30.57 -25.49
N ALA A 372 16.31 -29.47 -24.78
CA ALA A 372 17.41 -29.34 -23.81
C ALA A 372 17.14 -29.91 -22.40
N VAL A 373 16.15 -30.80 -22.25
CA VAL A 373 15.72 -31.38 -20.95
C VAL A 373 15.85 -32.92 -20.92
N VAL A 374 16.00 -33.58 -22.07
CA VAL A 374 15.95 -35.05 -22.19
C VAL A 374 17.34 -35.66 -22.35
N SER A 375 18.15 -35.63 -21.28
CA SER A 375 19.41 -36.40 -21.21
C SER A 375 19.87 -36.77 -19.80
N THR A 376 18.97 -37.31 -18.97
CA THR A 376 19.33 -38.24 -17.87
C THR A 376 18.10 -39.05 -17.43
N SER A 377 18.33 -40.22 -16.81
CA SER A 377 17.30 -41.18 -16.34
C SER A 377 16.28 -41.65 -17.39
N VAL A 378 16.71 -42.57 -18.26
CA VAL A 378 15.87 -43.69 -18.72
C VAL A 378 15.89 -44.76 -17.62
N GLY A 379 14.74 -45.33 -17.24
CA GLY A 379 14.67 -46.48 -16.33
C GLY A 379 13.35 -46.60 -15.55
N GLY A 380 12.56 -47.63 -15.88
CA GLY A 380 11.30 -47.98 -15.19
C GLY A 380 10.04 -47.71 -16.04
N LEU A 381 9.41 -48.78 -16.56
CA LEU A 381 8.24 -48.72 -17.45
C LEU A 381 7.27 -49.90 -17.18
N GLY A 382 5.97 -49.67 -17.36
CA GLY A 382 4.88 -50.66 -17.21
C GLY A 382 4.27 -50.74 -15.80
N VAL A 383 2.98 -51.04 -15.57
CA VAL A 383 1.77 -51.31 -16.41
C VAL A 383 0.52 -51.04 -15.49
N VAL A 384 -0.77 -50.89 -15.84
CA VAL A 384 -1.70 -51.04 -17.02
C VAL A 384 -2.70 -49.84 -16.90
N ALA A 385 -2.93 -48.95 -17.87
CA ALA A 385 -3.79 -49.00 -19.09
C ALA A 385 -5.32 -49.27 -18.88
N THR A 386 -6.16 -48.55 -19.67
CA THR A 386 -7.66 -48.64 -19.78
C THR A 386 -8.43 -48.07 -18.56
N THR A 387 -9.55 -47.31 -18.67
CA THR A 387 -10.62 -47.23 -19.71
C THR A 387 -11.11 -45.78 -19.92
N LEU A 388 -11.80 -45.48 -21.03
CA LEU A 388 -12.30 -44.15 -21.41
C LEU A 388 -13.70 -44.21 -22.04
N ALA A 389 -14.55 -43.22 -21.73
CA ALA A 389 -15.83 -42.85 -22.39
C ALA A 389 -17.11 -43.68 -22.09
N ILE A 390 -18.25 -43.07 -22.47
CA ILE A 390 -19.66 -43.53 -22.37
C ILE A 390 -20.19 -43.50 -20.90
N CYS A 391 -21.31 -42.85 -20.56
CA CYS A 391 -22.47 -42.43 -21.35
C CYS A 391 -23.00 -41.03 -20.99
N ALA A 392 -23.78 -40.42 -21.89
CA ALA A 392 -24.70 -39.33 -21.58
C ALA A 392 -26.14 -39.87 -21.48
N GLN A 393 -27.09 -39.01 -21.07
CA GLN A 393 -28.54 -39.28 -20.98
C GLN A 393 -28.98 -40.40 -20.01
N ARG A 394 -29.65 -40.00 -18.93
CA ARG A 394 -31.06 -40.37 -18.69
C ARG A 394 -31.69 -39.47 -17.63
N GLY A 395 -32.81 -38.87 -17.98
CA GLY A 395 -33.83 -38.46 -17.02
C GLY A 395 -35.06 -39.37 -17.18
N LEU A 396 -36.03 -39.16 -16.29
CA LEU A 396 -37.36 -39.78 -16.25
C LEU A 396 -37.46 -41.24 -15.73
N ASP A 397 -38.54 -41.39 -14.96
CA ASP A 397 -39.41 -42.55 -14.73
C ASP A 397 -38.98 -43.73 -13.82
N SER A 398 -39.15 -43.46 -12.52
CA SER A 398 -40.08 -44.17 -11.62
C SER A 398 -40.31 -45.70 -11.75
N GLY A 399 -39.68 -46.43 -10.81
CA GLY A 399 -40.47 -47.12 -9.78
C GLY A 399 -40.75 -48.62 -9.93
N ARG A 400 -40.32 -49.39 -8.91
CA ARG A 400 -41.06 -50.46 -8.21
C ARG A 400 -40.23 -50.92 -6.99
N GLY A 401 -40.90 -51.23 -5.87
CA GLY A 401 -40.23 -51.67 -4.63
C GLY A 401 -40.86 -51.10 -3.36
N ALA A 402 -42.13 -51.40 -3.10
CA ALA A 402 -42.81 -51.02 -1.87
C ALA A 402 -42.71 -52.12 -0.80
N ASN A 403 -42.53 -51.76 0.48
CA ASN A 403 -43.42 -52.14 1.59
C ASN A 403 -42.89 -51.75 2.98
N SER A 404 -42.95 -50.46 3.32
CA SER A 404 -43.29 -50.00 4.68
C SER A 404 -43.81 -48.57 4.60
N VAL A 405 -45.13 -48.39 4.74
CA VAL A 405 -45.79 -47.08 4.51
C VAL A 405 -45.67 -46.20 5.75
N GLY A 406 -44.51 -45.58 5.93
CA GLY A 406 -44.34 -44.43 6.81
C GLY A 406 -44.96 -43.18 6.17
N LEU A 407 -45.70 -42.39 6.95
CA LEU A 407 -46.12 -41.04 6.54
C LEU A 407 -44.88 -40.17 6.33
N GLY A 408 -44.79 -39.46 5.19
CA GLY A 408 -43.74 -38.47 4.96
C GLY A 408 -43.83 -37.30 5.95
N PRO A 409 -42.74 -36.52 6.16
CA PRO A 409 -42.65 -35.50 7.21
C PRO A 409 -43.79 -34.48 7.15
N GLU A 410 -44.14 -33.97 5.96
CA GLU A 410 -45.26 -33.02 5.79
C GLU A 410 -46.63 -33.62 6.12
N ALA A 411 -46.88 -34.88 5.76
CA ALA A 411 -48.16 -35.54 6.01
C ALA A 411 -48.33 -35.87 7.51
N LEU A 412 -47.24 -36.27 8.19
CA LEU A 412 -47.21 -36.43 9.63
C LEU A 412 -47.37 -35.08 10.34
N ALA A 413 -46.69 -34.03 9.86
CA ALA A 413 -46.80 -32.69 10.42
C ALA A 413 -48.22 -32.14 10.29
N GLU A 414 -48.91 -32.34 9.15
CA GLU A 414 -50.30 -31.92 8.99
C GLU A 414 -51.25 -32.70 9.90
N GLN A 415 -51.04 -34.01 10.11
CA GLN A 415 -51.82 -34.77 11.09
C GLN A 415 -51.63 -34.23 12.51
N LEU A 416 -50.38 -33.98 12.92
CA LEU A 416 -50.03 -33.48 14.26
C LEU A 416 -50.48 -32.03 14.48
N LEU A 417 -50.52 -31.19 13.43
CA LEU A 417 -51.09 -29.85 13.49
C LEU A 417 -52.59 -29.83 13.88
N ARG A 418 -53.29 -30.97 13.80
CA ARG A 418 -54.69 -31.13 14.25
C ARG A 418 -54.82 -31.64 15.70
N LYS A 419 -53.73 -32.08 16.35
CA LYS A 419 -53.69 -32.44 17.78
C LYS A 419 -53.87 -31.18 18.64
N PRO A 420 -54.62 -31.18 19.76
CA PRO A 420 -54.86 -29.97 20.57
C PRO A 420 -53.60 -29.42 21.25
N THR A 421 -52.69 -30.29 21.69
CA THR A 421 -51.38 -29.96 22.27
C THR A 421 -50.28 -30.77 21.58
N LEU A 422 -49.12 -30.14 21.36
CA LEU A 422 -47.93 -30.79 20.79
C LEU A 422 -46.94 -31.16 21.90
N GLU A 423 -46.37 -32.35 21.82
CA GLU A 423 -45.30 -32.80 22.71
C GLU A 423 -43.94 -32.68 22.02
N ALA A 424 -42.86 -32.61 22.80
CA ALA A 424 -41.49 -32.65 22.25
C ALA A 424 -41.25 -33.89 21.36
N PHE A 425 -41.89 -35.02 21.71
CA PHE A 425 -41.87 -36.25 20.92
C PHE A 425 -42.55 -36.11 19.55
N ASP A 426 -43.63 -35.33 19.43
CA ASP A 426 -44.29 -35.07 18.14
C ASP A 426 -43.37 -34.28 17.19
N VAL A 427 -42.67 -33.27 17.75
CA VAL A 427 -41.66 -32.48 17.03
C VAL A 427 -40.47 -33.35 16.61
N LEU A 428 -39.97 -34.20 17.51
CA LEU A 428 -38.89 -35.16 17.19
C LEU A 428 -39.28 -36.12 16.06
N ARG A 429 -40.51 -36.64 16.05
CA ARG A 429 -40.95 -37.57 15.00
C ARG A 429 -40.98 -36.93 13.60
N VAL A 430 -41.33 -35.64 13.50
CA VAL A 430 -41.26 -34.91 12.23
C VAL A 430 -39.80 -34.62 11.87
N PHE A 431 -38.99 -34.13 12.82
CA PHE A 431 -37.56 -33.88 12.62
C PHE A 431 -36.79 -35.13 12.18
N ASP A 432 -37.09 -36.29 12.77
CA ASP A 432 -36.41 -37.54 12.45
C ASP A 432 -36.75 -38.08 11.04
N LEU A 433 -37.79 -37.55 10.38
CA LEU A 433 -38.15 -37.82 8.98
C LEU A 433 -37.66 -36.77 7.97
N LEU A 434 -37.15 -35.61 8.41
CA LEU A 434 -36.66 -34.55 7.52
C LEU A 434 -35.26 -34.88 6.94
N PRO A 435 -34.91 -34.37 5.74
CA PRO A 435 -33.65 -34.71 5.08
C PRO A 435 -32.42 -34.36 5.91
N ARG A 436 -31.39 -35.23 5.86
CA ARG A 436 -30.10 -34.99 6.52
C ARG A 436 -29.26 -34.04 5.67
N ASN A 437 -29.14 -32.78 6.08
CA ASN A 437 -28.16 -31.85 5.53
C ASN A 437 -26.76 -32.17 6.11
N PRO A 438 -25.79 -32.65 5.33
CA PRO A 438 -24.43 -32.86 5.82
C PRO A 438 -23.75 -31.52 6.08
N SER A 439 -23.27 -31.32 7.32
CA SER A 439 -22.48 -30.15 7.67
C SER A 439 -21.21 -30.07 6.81
N LYS A 440 -20.87 -28.87 6.31
CA LYS A 440 -19.56 -28.59 5.69
C LYS A 440 -18.46 -28.28 6.72
N ARG A 441 -18.71 -28.61 7.99
CA ARG A 441 -17.78 -28.54 9.12
C ARG A 441 -17.89 -29.82 9.93
N ASP A 442 -16.75 -30.47 10.12
CA ASP A 442 -16.53 -31.73 10.83
C ASP A 442 -17.14 -33.00 10.21
N ALA A 443 -16.42 -34.11 10.35
CA ALA A 443 -16.63 -35.36 9.61
C ALA A 443 -17.40 -36.44 10.41
N PHE A 444 -18.11 -36.05 11.46
CA PHE A 444 -18.82 -36.94 12.38
C PHE A 444 -20.35 -36.71 12.38
N HIS A 445 -21.09 -37.59 13.05
CA HIS A 445 -22.51 -37.92 12.77
C HIS A 445 -23.56 -36.90 13.26
N HIS A 446 -23.40 -35.61 12.97
CA HIS A 446 -24.34 -34.57 13.38
C HIS A 446 -25.49 -34.36 12.37
N ARG A 447 -26.69 -34.03 12.84
CA ARG A 447 -27.88 -33.73 12.01
C ARG A 447 -28.45 -32.35 12.36
N SER A 448 -28.88 -31.60 11.35
CA SER A 448 -29.59 -30.33 11.56
C SER A 448 -30.60 -30.03 10.44
N PHE A 449 -31.60 -29.23 10.78
CA PHE A 449 -32.63 -28.71 9.88
C PHE A 449 -32.96 -27.27 10.30
N GLY A 450 -33.20 -26.34 9.37
CA GLY A 450 -33.53 -24.96 9.74
C GLY A 450 -34.38 -24.23 8.71
N CYS A 451 -35.42 -23.55 9.19
CA CYS A 451 -36.43 -22.88 8.37
C CYS A 451 -36.74 -21.45 8.88
N GLY A 452 -37.68 -20.78 8.21
CA GLY A 452 -37.91 -19.35 8.28
C GLY A 452 -36.95 -18.56 7.37
N ALA A 453 -36.50 -17.40 7.85
CA ALA A 453 -35.62 -16.48 7.12
C ALA A 453 -34.14 -16.91 7.09
N TRP A 454 -33.36 -16.27 6.23
CA TRP A 454 -31.90 -16.26 6.22
C TRP A 454 -31.36 -14.90 5.75
N VAL A 455 -30.13 -14.59 6.15
CA VAL A 455 -29.39 -13.37 5.77
C VAL A 455 -27.97 -13.77 5.40
N PHE A 456 -27.49 -13.31 4.25
CA PHE A 456 -26.10 -13.48 3.84
C PHE A 456 -25.58 -12.21 3.16
N GLY A 457 -24.60 -11.55 3.78
CA GLY A 457 -24.18 -10.21 3.36
C GLY A 457 -25.32 -9.20 3.56
N SER A 458 -25.77 -8.61 2.45
CA SER A 458 -26.94 -7.73 2.33
C SER A 458 -28.20 -8.45 1.80
N GLN A 459 -28.08 -9.69 1.33
CA GLN A 459 -29.22 -10.45 0.83
C GLN A 459 -30.01 -11.04 2.00
N ILE A 460 -31.34 -10.98 1.89
CA ILE A 460 -32.29 -11.54 2.84
C ILE A 460 -33.39 -12.28 2.09
N GLY A 461 -33.91 -13.36 2.65
CA GLY A 461 -35.02 -14.11 2.07
C GLY A 461 -35.45 -15.30 2.91
N ILE A 462 -36.38 -16.08 2.37
CA ILE A 462 -36.89 -17.32 2.96
C ILE A 462 -35.99 -18.51 2.58
N ARG A 463 -35.73 -19.43 3.51
CA ARG A 463 -34.94 -20.64 3.26
C ARG A 463 -35.68 -21.63 2.37
N THR A 464 -34.96 -22.33 1.49
CA THR A 464 -35.51 -23.40 0.64
C THR A 464 -36.23 -24.45 1.47
N ASP A 465 -35.63 -24.89 2.58
CA ASP A 465 -36.21 -25.87 3.51
C ASP A 465 -37.60 -25.44 4.04
N THR A 466 -37.85 -24.13 4.25
CA THR A 466 -39.18 -23.60 4.62
C THR A 466 -40.20 -23.76 3.49
N LYS A 467 -39.77 -23.58 2.24
CA LYS A 467 -40.63 -23.70 1.05
C LYS A 467 -40.87 -25.17 0.67
N SER A 468 -39.92 -26.06 0.97
CA SER A 468 -40.04 -27.51 0.76
C SER A 468 -40.79 -28.23 1.88
N PHE A 469 -40.76 -27.71 3.12
CA PHE A 469 -41.40 -28.33 4.28
C PHE A 469 -42.25 -27.31 5.11
N PRO A 470 -43.28 -26.69 4.50
CA PRO A 470 -44.08 -25.66 5.16
C PRO A 470 -44.93 -26.17 6.32
N LYS A 471 -45.51 -27.38 6.26
CA LYS A 471 -46.30 -27.97 7.37
C LYS A 471 -45.40 -28.34 8.54
N SER A 472 -44.21 -28.91 8.28
CA SER A 472 -43.20 -29.19 9.31
C SER A 472 -42.74 -27.89 9.97
N SER A 473 -42.48 -26.85 9.17
CA SER A 473 -42.13 -25.51 9.66
C SER A 473 -43.23 -24.92 10.55
N ALA A 474 -44.49 -24.99 10.12
CA ALA A 474 -45.63 -24.51 10.90
C ALA A 474 -45.83 -25.29 12.22
N LEU A 475 -45.59 -26.61 12.23
CA LEU A 475 -45.60 -27.41 13.45
C LEU A 475 -44.49 -26.98 14.43
N PHE A 476 -43.28 -26.70 13.93
CA PHE A 476 -42.18 -26.18 14.75
C PHE A 476 -42.51 -24.79 15.32
N CYS A 477 -43.03 -23.86 14.50
CA CYS A 477 -43.50 -22.55 14.96
C CYS A 477 -44.60 -22.68 16.02
N ARG A 478 -45.60 -23.54 15.80
CA ARG A 478 -46.68 -23.79 16.76
C ARG A 478 -46.15 -24.33 18.09
N TYR A 479 -45.16 -25.23 18.07
CA TYR A 479 -44.54 -25.73 19.30
C TYR A 479 -43.79 -24.64 20.07
N VAL A 480 -43.07 -23.75 19.36
CA VAL A 480 -42.43 -22.57 19.98
C VAL A 480 -43.48 -21.67 20.65
N HIS A 481 -44.60 -21.38 19.99
CA HIS A 481 -45.70 -20.61 20.60
C HIS A 481 -46.37 -21.31 21.79
N GLN A 482 -46.40 -22.65 21.82
CA GLN A 482 -46.92 -23.40 22.97
C GLN A 482 -45.96 -23.34 24.17
N VAL A 483 -44.65 -23.22 23.93
CA VAL A 483 -43.61 -23.08 24.98
C VAL A 483 -43.46 -21.63 25.45
N ASN A 484 -43.59 -20.65 24.54
CA ASN A 484 -43.59 -19.22 24.87
C ASN A 484 -44.55 -18.46 23.93
N PRO A 485 -45.81 -18.20 24.36
CA PRO A 485 -46.83 -17.55 23.53
C PRO A 485 -46.55 -16.11 23.10
N HIS A 486 -45.46 -15.48 23.58
CA HIS A 486 -45.10 -14.09 23.29
C HIS A 486 -43.76 -13.94 22.56
N HIS A 487 -43.03 -15.04 22.29
CA HIS A 487 -41.72 -14.98 21.65
C HIS A 487 -41.80 -14.48 20.20
N THR A 488 -40.92 -13.56 19.84
CA THR A 488 -40.77 -13.01 18.48
C THR A 488 -39.56 -13.64 17.78
N PHE A 489 -39.81 -14.32 16.66
CA PHE A 489 -38.82 -15.04 15.89
C PHE A 489 -39.22 -15.09 14.40
N SER A 490 -38.22 -15.00 13.52
CA SER A 490 -38.37 -15.12 12.06
C SER A 490 -37.65 -16.34 11.47
N SER A 491 -36.91 -17.08 12.29
CA SER A 491 -36.19 -18.31 11.93
C SER A 491 -36.20 -19.31 13.09
N LEU A 492 -35.99 -20.58 12.77
CA LEU A 492 -35.67 -21.61 13.75
C LEU A 492 -34.72 -22.67 13.17
N VAL A 493 -33.98 -23.34 14.06
CA VAL A 493 -33.08 -24.45 13.71
C VAL A 493 -33.20 -25.57 14.74
N LEU A 494 -33.24 -26.81 14.28
CA LEU A 494 -33.17 -28.01 15.09
C LEU A 494 -31.77 -28.62 14.94
N LEU A 495 -31.13 -28.94 16.05
CA LEU A 495 -29.76 -29.45 16.14
C LEU A 495 -29.74 -30.76 16.93
N ASP A 496 -29.09 -31.78 16.38
CA ASP A 496 -28.97 -33.14 16.91
C ASP A 496 -27.50 -33.44 17.23
N ASP A 497 -27.19 -33.57 18.52
CA ASP A 497 -25.84 -33.78 19.06
C ASP A 497 -24.77 -32.78 18.54
N VAL A 498 -25.14 -31.51 18.36
CA VAL A 498 -24.23 -30.42 17.93
C VAL A 498 -23.67 -29.67 19.14
N GLN A 499 -22.33 -29.59 19.22
CA GLN A 499 -21.61 -28.74 20.18
C GLN A 499 -21.07 -27.50 19.48
N SER A 500 -21.32 -26.32 20.04
CA SER A 500 -20.72 -25.06 19.59
C SER A 500 -19.62 -24.60 20.56
N PRO A 501 -18.42 -24.22 20.08
CA PRO A 501 -17.39 -23.56 20.89
C PRO A 501 -17.81 -22.13 21.27
N LEU A 502 -16.91 -21.38 21.93
CA LEU A 502 -17.17 -19.99 22.33
C LEU A 502 -17.38 -19.09 21.09
N HIS A 503 -18.58 -18.52 20.96
CA HIS A 503 -18.99 -17.71 19.80
C HIS A 503 -20.09 -16.68 20.13
N VAL A 504 -20.44 -15.85 19.15
CA VAL A 504 -21.56 -14.89 19.19
C VAL A 504 -22.32 -15.03 17.88
N ASP A 505 -23.66 -15.05 17.94
CA ASP A 505 -24.55 -15.08 16.76
C ASP A 505 -24.62 -13.69 16.11
N CYS A 506 -23.52 -13.21 15.54
CA CYS A 506 -23.38 -11.85 14.97
C CYS A 506 -24.25 -11.58 13.71
N ASN A 507 -25.00 -12.59 13.26
CA ASN A 507 -26.01 -12.49 12.20
C ASN A 507 -27.45 -12.44 12.74
N ASN A 508 -27.67 -12.55 14.05
CA ASN A 508 -28.98 -12.38 14.68
C ASN A 508 -29.23 -10.91 15.02
N ASP A 509 -30.50 -10.54 15.17
CA ASP A 509 -30.93 -9.19 15.53
C ASP A 509 -30.55 -8.91 16.99
N ARG A 510 -29.84 -7.81 17.24
CA ARG A 510 -29.37 -7.42 18.58
C ARG A 510 -30.48 -6.97 19.53
N SER A 511 -31.70 -6.79 19.05
CA SER A 511 -32.90 -6.61 19.89
C SER A 511 -33.62 -7.91 20.21
N SER A 512 -33.25 -9.02 19.57
CA SER A 512 -33.86 -10.34 19.73
C SER A 512 -33.08 -11.22 20.69
N TRP A 513 -33.81 -12.12 21.34
CA TRP A 513 -33.26 -13.19 22.18
C TRP A 513 -33.42 -14.51 21.41
N ASN A 514 -32.44 -15.42 21.53
CA ASN A 514 -32.62 -16.80 21.07
C ASN A 514 -33.37 -17.59 22.15
N LEU A 515 -34.43 -18.32 21.79
CA LEU A 515 -35.09 -19.28 22.67
C LEU A 515 -34.66 -20.71 22.33
N VAL A 516 -33.91 -21.33 23.24
CA VAL A 516 -33.44 -22.72 23.14
C VAL A 516 -34.40 -23.63 23.90
N ILE A 517 -34.93 -24.65 23.24
CA ILE A 517 -35.91 -25.60 23.78
C ILE A 517 -35.34 -27.03 23.70
N PRO A 518 -35.20 -27.77 24.81
CA PRO A 518 -34.83 -29.18 24.76
C PRO A 518 -35.96 -30.02 24.16
N LEU A 519 -35.63 -30.90 23.22
CA LEU A 519 -36.58 -31.86 22.63
C LEU A 519 -36.36 -33.28 23.17
N THR A 520 -35.12 -33.68 23.46
CA THR A 520 -34.79 -34.94 24.14
C THR A 520 -34.42 -34.71 25.62
N ARG A 521 -34.43 -35.79 26.41
CA ARG A 521 -33.82 -35.82 27.74
C ARG A 521 -32.35 -36.21 27.63
N PHE A 522 -31.46 -35.31 28.03
CA PHE A 522 -30.02 -35.49 28.17
C PHE A 522 -29.58 -35.02 29.58
N ARG A 523 -28.31 -35.21 29.94
CA ARG A 523 -27.73 -34.67 31.19
C ARG A 523 -26.55 -33.76 30.87
N LYS A 524 -26.27 -32.79 31.75
CA LYS A 524 -25.30 -31.70 31.52
C LYS A 524 -25.69 -30.95 30.22
N GLY A 525 -24.74 -30.55 29.38
CA GLY A 525 -25.08 -29.82 28.14
C GLY A 525 -25.48 -28.36 28.36
N TYR A 526 -25.02 -27.78 29.48
CA TYR A 526 -25.20 -26.37 29.82
C TYR A 526 -24.76 -25.46 28.68
N ILE A 527 -25.46 -24.35 28.52
CA ILE A 527 -24.95 -23.23 27.72
C ILE A 527 -24.34 -22.23 28.69
N TRP A 528 -23.03 -22.00 28.57
CA TRP A 528 -22.37 -20.90 29.25
C TRP A 528 -22.60 -19.61 28.45
N GLU A 529 -22.96 -18.51 29.11
CA GLU A 529 -23.13 -17.18 28.51
C GLU A 529 -22.35 -16.12 29.30
N GLU A 530 -21.58 -15.28 28.61
CA GLU A 530 -20.81 -14.18 29.17
C GLU A 530 -21.73 -13.11 29.77
N CYS A 531 -21.50 -12.72 31.02
CA CYS A 531 -22.25 -11.65 31.68
C CYS A 531 -21.42 -10.93 32.74
N GLU A 532 -21.56 -9.60 32.82
CA GLU A 532 -20.81 -8.77 33.76
C GLU A 532 -21.19 -9.12 35.21
N GLY A 533 -20.19 -9.53 36.02
CA GLY A 533 -20.40 -10.05 37.38
C GLY A 533 -20.78 -11.53 37.48
N GLY A 534 -20.71 -12.29 36.37
CA GLY A 534 -20.96 -13.74 36.36
C GLY A 534 -19.97 -14.54 37.22
N ALA A 535 -20.45 -15.61 37.85
CA ALA A 535 -19.66 -16.47 38.75
C ALA A 535 -19.01 -17.67 38.04
N ASP A 536 -19.50 -18.06 36.86
CA ASP A 536 -19.02 -19.24 36.14
C ASP A 536 -17.85 -18.90 35.22
N ARG A 537 -16.68 -19.48 35.50
CA ARG A 537 -15.45 -19.28 34.72
C ARG A 537 -15.40 -20.22 33.51
N PHE A 538 -15.16 -19.66 32.32
CA PHE A 538 -14.90 -20.41 31.09
C PHE A 538 -13.50 -20.06 30.57
N GLU A 539 -12.73 -21.05 30.10
CA GLU A 539 -11.35 -20.85 29.65
C GLU A 539 -11.11 -21.55 28.30
N ASP A 540 -10.59 -20.81 27.33
CA ASP A 540 -10.15 -21.35 26.03
C ASP A 540 -8.89 -20.66 25.52
N ALA A 541 -8.46 -20.99 24.29
CA ALA A 541 -7.26 -20.42 23.66
C ALA A 541 -7.33 -18.91 23.37
N SER A 542 -8.48 -18.25 23.61
CA SER A 542 -8.66 -16.80 23.51
C SER A 542 -8.69 -16.07 24.86
N GLY A 543 -8.84 -16.79 25.98
CA GLY A 543 -8.69 -16.25 27.34
C GLY A 543 -9.59 -16.91 28.40
N THR A 544 -9.55 -16.33 29.60
CA THR A 544 -10.47 -16.61 30.70
C THR A 544 -11.63 -15.60 30.69
N PHE A 545 -12.86 -16.08 30.68
CA PHE A 545 -14.08 -15.28 30.69
C PHE A 545 -14.98 -15.66 31.87
N TRP A 546 -15.87 -14.75 32.27
CA TRP A 546 -16.79 -14.92 33.40
C TRP A 546 -18.24 -14.72 32.95
N GLY A 547 -19.14 -15.55 33.47
CA GLY A 547 -20.50 -15.65 32.94
C GLY A 547 -21.44 -16.47 33.83
N ARG A 548 -22.48 -17.02 33.19
CA ARG A 548 -23.54 -17.83 33.81
C ARG A 548 -23.76 -19.13 33.04
N LEU A 549 -23.93 -20.23 33.77
CA LEU A 549 -24.39 -21.51 33.21
C LEU A 549 -25.92 -21.55 33.17
N HIS A 550 -26.47 -21.84 31.99
CA HIS A 550 -27.89 -22.11 31.79
C HIS A 550 -28.13 -23.61 31.58
N ASP A 551 -28.99 -24.21 32.41
CA ASP A 551 -29.34 -25.63 32.32
C ASP A 551 -30.45 -25.89 31.29
N VAL A 552 -30.05 -26.17 30.04
CA VAL A 552 -30.97 -26.54 28.96
C VAL A 552 -31.57 -27.95 29.16
N SER A 553 -31.01 -28.78 30.05
CA SER A 553 -31.60 -30.09 30.37
C SER A 553 -32.80 -29.97 31.32
N ALA A 554 -32.84 -28.90 32.12
CA ALA A 554 -33.95 -28.60 33.02
C ALA A 554 -35.16 -27.94 32.33
N GLY A 555 -34.97 -27.22 31.21
CA GLY A 555 -36.06 -26.60 30.48
C GLY A 555 -35.65 -25.60 29.39
N PRO A 556 -36.60 -24.83 28.84
CA PRO A 556 -36.33 -23.81 27.84
C PRO A 556 -35.52 -22.64 28.41
N VAL A 557 -34.60 -22.10 27.60
CA VAL A 557 -33.64 -21.05 27.98
C VAL A 557 -33.69 -19.89 26.99
N LEU A 558 -33.69 -18.65 27.49
CA LEU A 558 -33.50 -17.43 26.69
C LEU A 558 -32.04 -16.95 26.79
N LEU A 559 -31.43 -16.66 25.64
CA LEU A 559 -30.04 -16.21 25.51
C LEU A 559 -29.96 -14.92 24.69
N HIS A 560 -29.09 -13.98 25.07
CA HIS A 560 -28.83 -12.77 24.28
C HIS A 560 -27.69 -12.99 23.27
N ALA A 561 -27.76 -14.11 22.56
CA ALA A 561 -26.72 -14.71 21.72
C ALA A 561 -26.11 -13.79 20.64
N ALA A 562 -26.83 -12.74 20.22
CA ALA A 562 -26.36 -11.74 19.26
C ALA A 562 -25.34 -10.72 19.83
N VAL A 563 -25.14 -10.71 21.16
CA VAL A 563 -24.26 -9.77 21.89
C VAL A 563 -23.32 -10.52 22.83
N ASN A 564 -23.84 -11.46 23.63
CA ASN A 564 -23.06 -12.18 24.63
C ASN A 564 -22.31 -13.37 23.99
N ARG A 565 -21.03 -13.57 24.34
CA ARG A 565 -20.33 -14.82 23.99
C ARG A 565 -21.01 -15.99 24.69
N HIS A 566 -21.15 -17.10 24.00
CA HIS A 566 -21.71 -18.31 24.58
C HIS A 566 -21.11 -19.58 23.98
N ALA A 567 -21.15 -20.67 24.74
CA ALA A 567 -20.58 -21.97 24.39
C ALA A 567 -21.47 -23.12 24.89
N VAL A 568 -21.50 -24.23 24.17
CA VAL A 568 -22.21 -25.46 24.60
C VAL A 568 -21.19 -26.37 25.30
N LEU A 569 -21.42 -26.67 26.58
CA LEU A 569 -20.61 -27.62 27.32
C LEU A 569 -20.98 -29.08 26.97
N PRO A 570 -20.09 -30.07 27.21
CA PRO A 570 -20.38 -31.48 26.97
C PRO A 570 -21.62 -32.00 27.72
N TRP A 571 -22.27 -33.02 27.14
CA TRP A 571 -23.49 -33.65 27.66
C TRP A 571 -23.41 -35.19 27.62
N GLU A 572 -24.42 -35.84 28.21
CA GLU A 572 -24.61 -37.28 28.19
C GLU A 572 -26.01 -37.63 27.66
N GLY A 573 -26.08 -38.59 26.72
CA GLY A 573 -27.29 -38.95 25.97
C GLY A 573 -27.44 -38.17 24.65
N ARG A 574 -28.46 -38.50 23.83
CA ARG A 574 -28.78 -37.77 22.59
C ARG A 574 -29.34 -36.39 22.95
N ARG A 575 -28.70 -35.30 22.55
CA ARG A 575 -29.13 -33.90 22.77
C ARG A 575 -29.71 -33.31 21.50
N VAL A 576 -31.04 -33.31 21.40
CA VAL A 576 -31.77 -32.54 20.37
C VAL A 576 -32.32 -31.27 20.98
N VAL A 577 -32.04 -30.12 20.36
CA VAL A 577 -32.58 -28.81 20.74
C VAL A 577 -33.20 -28.11 19.55
N LEU A 578 -34.29 -27.37 19.79
CA LEU A 578 -34.87 -26.41 18.84
C LEU A 578 -34.50 -25.00 19.31
N ILE A 579 -33.89 -24.20 18.44
CA ILE A 579 -33.52 -22.82 18.70
C ILE A 579 -34.37 -21.91 17.80
N ALA A 580 -35.22 -21.08 18.39
CA ALA A 580 -35.94 -20.01 17.70
C ALA A 580 -35.15 -18.70 17.82
N PHE A 581 -35.07 -17.93 16.74
CA PHE A 581 -34.26 -16.72 16.66
C PHE A 581 -34.72 -15.78 15.53
N THR A 582 -34.15 -14.57 15.49
CA THR A 582 -34.39 -13.58 14.43
C THR A 582 -33.05 -13.20 13.80
N PRO A 583 -32.77 -13.51 12.51
CA PRO A 583 -31.66 -12.90 11.79
C PRO A 583 -31.80 -11.37 11.77
N ARG A 584 -30.68 -10.65 11.86
CA ARG A 584 -30.64 -9.18 11.70
C ARG A 584 -31.29 -8.78 10.38
N ASP A 585 -31.73 -7.53 10.24
CA ASP A 585 -32.38 -7.07 9.02
C ASP A 585 -33.70 -7.79 8.65
N SER A 586 -34.22 -8.73 9.47
CA SER A 586 -35.56 -9.35 9.28
C SER A 586 -36.69 -8.36 8.95
N PRO A 587 -36.73 -7.11 9.48
CA PRO A 587 -37.71 -6.12 9.06
C PRO A 587 -37.66 -5.72 7.58
N LYS A 588 -36.53 -5.94 6.88
CA LYS A 588 -36.30 -5.61 5.46
C LYS A 588 -36.73 -6.72 4.48
N LEU A 589 -37.27 -7.83 4.96
CA LEU A 589 -37.96 -8.80 4.10
C LEU A 589 -39.10 -8.11 3.31
N PRO A 590 -39.32 -8.45 2.03
CA PRO A 590 -40.48 -7.97 1.28
C PRO A 590 -41.79 -8.26 2.03
N LEU A 591 -42.78 -7.38 1.94
CA LEU A 591 -44.05 -7.54 2.67
C LEU A 591 -44.70 -8.91 2.41
N ALA A 592 -44.80 -9.34 1.15
CA ALA A 592 -45.31 -10.67 0.81
C ALA A 592 -44.53 -11.84 1.44
N ASP A 593 -43.20 -11.72 1.58
CA ASP A 593 -42.37 -12.74 2.27
C ASP A 593 -42.57 -12.67 3.80
N ARG A 594 -42.84 -11.48 4.36
CA ARG A 594 -43.17 -11.29 5.78
C ARG A 594 -44.54 -11.88 6.12
N ASP A 595 -45.53 -11.61 5.29
CA ASP A 595 -46.91 -12.08 5.46
C ASP A 595 -46.97 -13.60 5.32
N TRP A 596 -46.30 -14.18 4.30
CA TRP A 596 -46.19 -15.63 4.12
C TRP A 596 -45.47 -16.36 5.27
N LEU A 597 -44.45 -15.74 5.88
CA LEU A 597 -43.85 -16.26 7.11
C LEU A 597 -44.83 -16.17 8.29
N GLY A 598 -45.66 -15.12 8.35
CA GLY A 598 -46.77 -14.98 9.29
C GLY A 598 -47.82 -16.10 9.14
N ASP A 599 -48.22 -16.44 7.92
CA ASP A 599 -49.16 -17.53 7.59
C ASP A 599 -48.65 -18.91 8.03
N ILE A 600 -47.33 -19.13 7.96
CA ILE A 600 -46.66 -20.34 8.49
C ILE A 600 -46.53 -20.28 10.03
N GLY A 601 -46.76 -19.12 10.65
CA GLY A 601 -46.77 -18.95 12.10
C GLY A 601 -45.48 -18.38 12.70
N PHE A 602 -44.56 -17.81 11.91
CA PHE A 602 -43.46 -17.02 12.46
C PHE A 602 -43.98 -15.67 12.98
N ARG A 603 -43.51 -15.24 14.16
CA ARG A 603 -43.94 -13.95 14.75
C ARG A 603 -42.84 -12.91 14.64
N LEU A 604 -42.86 -12.18 13.52
CA LEU A 604 -41.88 -11.14 13.21
C LEU A 604 -41.97 -9.96 14.20
N PRO A 605 -40.85 -9.31 14.56
CA PRO A 605 -40.87 -8.07 15.34
C PRO A 605 -41.52 -6.91 14.56
N SER A 606 -42.22 -6.04 15.30
CA SER A 606 -42.95 -4.88 14.76
C SER A 606 -42.01 -3.73 14.40
N SER A 607 -42.29 -3.04 13.30
CA SER A 607 -41.41 -2.00 12.73
C SER A 607 -41.58 -0.61 13.35
N SER A 608 -42.27 -0.50 14.49
CA SER A 608 -42.94 0.73 14.96
C SER A 608 -42.46 1.18 16.34
N ALA A 609 -41.15 1.37 16.52
CA ALA A 609 -40.55 1.86 17.77
C ALA A 609 -39.20 2.58 17.57
N LEU A 610 -39.15 3.61 16.73
CA LEU A 610 -38.09 4.61 16.77
C LEU A 610 -38.63 5.89 17.41
N PRO A 611 -38.20 6.27 18.63
CA PRO A 611 -38.59 7.55 19.22
C PRO A 611 -37.94 8.69 18.43
N THR A 612 -38.75 9.69 18.05
CA THR A 612 -38.28 10.89 17.36
C THR A 612 -37.48 11.79 18.30
N LEU A 613 -36.17 11.56 18.39
CA LEU A 613 -35.25 12.56 18.95
C LEU A 613 -35.37 13.88 18.17
N GLY A 614 -35.24 14.99 18.88
CA GLY A 614 -34.98 16.29 18.28
C GLY A 614 -33.62 16.33 17.56
N PRO A 615 -33.29 17.43 16.86
CA PRO A 615 -32.07 17.53 16.05
C PRO A 615 -30.81 17.18 16.86
N PRO A 616 -29.92 16.31 16.33
CA PRO A 616 -28.82 15.71 17.09
C PRO A 616 -27.81 16.77 17.54
N LYS A 617 -27.66 16.91 18.87
CA LYS A 617 -26.86 17.97 19.50
C LYS A 617 -25.41 17.94 19.02
N LEU A 618 -24.83 19.11 18.77
CA LEU A 618 -23.46 19.24 18.26
C LEU A 618 -22.41 19.08 19.38
N PHE A 619 -21.43 18.21 19.12
CA PHE A 619 -20.20 18.01 19.89
C PHE A 619 -18.99 18.48 19.08
N LEU A 620 -18.09 19.25 19.68
CA LEU A 620 -16.89 19.80 19.03
C LEU A 620 -15.61 19.32 19.72
N GLU A 621 -14.78 18.54 19.03
CA GLU A 621 -13.47 18.08 19.53
C GLU A 621 -12.34 18.96 18.96
N VAL A 622 -11.75 19.84 19.77
CA VAL A 622 -10.65 20.72 19.37
C VAL A 622 -9.31 20.13 19.84
N PHE A 623 -8.31 20.12 18.95
CA PHE A 623 -7.05 19.37 19.09
C PHE A 623 -7.28 17.85 19.07
N SER A 624 -8.18 17.39 18.19
CA SER A 624 -8.71 16.03 18.19
C SER A 624 -7.70 14.94 17.81
N GLY A 625 -6.64 15.26 17.06
CA GLY A 625 -5.55 14.36 16.64
C GLY A 625 -5.96 13.15 15.79
N SER A 626 -6.62 12.17 16.42
CA SER A 626 -7.23 10.99 15.81
C SER A 626 -8.77 10.96 15.90
N ALA A 627 -9.38 11.98 16.53
CA ALA A 627 -10.82 12.15 16.69
C ALA A 627 -11.54 10.93 17.33
N THR A 628 -10.86 10.27 18.28
CA THR A 628 -11.36 9.05 18.93
C THR A 628 -12.50 9.37 19.91
N LEU A 629 -12.51 10.56 20.52
CA LEU A 629 -13.60 11.00 21.41
C LEU A 629 -14.83 11.46 20.61
N ALA A 630 -14.65 12.19 19.50
CA ALA A 630 -15.73 12.52 18.57
C ALA A 630 -16.42 11.26 18.01
N ARG A 631 -15.65 10.21 17.65
CA ARG A 631 -16.24 8.92 17.26
C ARG A 631 -17.07 8.27 18.39
N ALA A 632 -16.64 8.40 19.64
CA ALA A 632 -17.41 7.90 20.78
C ALA A 632 -18.69 8.74 21.02
N ALA A 633 -18.64 10.06 20.82
CA ALA A 633 -19.80 10.93 20.91
C ALA A 633 -20.86 10.64 19.83
N GLN A 634 -20.45 10.42 18.58
CA GLN A 634 -21.38 10.03 17.50
C GLN A 634 -22.21 8.79 17.85
N ARG A 635 -21.57 7.75 18.41
CA ARG A 635 -22.23 6.50 18.83
C ARG A 635 -23.29 6.68 19.92
N LEU A 636 -23.34 7.84 20.56
CA LEU A 636 -24.32 8.21 21.58
C LEU A 636 -25.33 9.26 21.10
N GLY A 637 -25.37 9.58 19.79
CA GLY A 637 -26.37 10.47 19.19
C GLY A 637 -25.95 11.94 19.04
N PHE A 638 -24.67 12.28 19.26
CA PHE A 638 -24.17 13.62 18.93
C PHE A 638 -23.83 13.76 17.44
N THR A 639 -24.16 14.91 16.84
CA THR A 639 -23.44 15.36 15.63
C THR A 639 -22.02 15.72 16.08
N ALA A 640 -20.98 15.03 15.63
CA ALA A 640 -19.61 15.33 16.06
C ALA A 640 -18.80 16.03 14.96
N VAL A 641 -18.13 17.13 15.31
CA VAL A 641 -17.14 17.82 14.46
C VAL A 641 -15.79 17.78 15.17
N ALA A 642 -14.77 17.31 14.47
CA ALA A 642 -13.39 17.28 14.95
C ALA A 642 -12.56 18.38 14.29
N VAL A 643 -11.62 18.99 15.01
CA VAL A 643 -10.73 20.06 14.53
C VAL A 643 -9.27 19.79 14.93
N ASP A 644 -8.38 19.80 13.94
CA ASP A 644 -6.93 19.67 14.14
C ASP A 644 -6.12 20.34 12.99
N ASN A 645 -4.84 20.63 13.20
CA ASN A 645 -3.92 21.12 12.15
C ASN A 645 -3.24 19.93 11.41
N CYS A 646 -3.06 18.79 12.05
CA CYS A 646 -2.43 17.60 11.48
C CYS A 646 -3.20 16.31 11.87
N PRO A 647 -4.43 16.11 11.36
CA PRO A 647 -5.21 14.90 11.64
C PRO A 647 -4.47 13.64 11.17
N ARG A 648 -4.18 12.72 12.11
CA ARG A 648 -3.40 11.50 11.84
C ARG A 648 -4.30 10.27 11.93
N ARG A 649 -4.80 9.83 10.78
CA ARG A 649 -5.81 8.74 10.65
C ARG A 649 -7.05 9.05 11.52
N PRO A 650 -7.75 10.16 11.26
CA PRO A 650 -8.92 10.54 12.04
C PRO A 650 -10.01 9.47 11.94
N GLN A 651 -10.72 9.22 13.05
CA GLN A 651 -11.80 8.23 13.09
C GLN A 651 -13.16 8.79 12.62
N VAL A 652 -13.27 10.09 12.39
CA VAL A 652 -14.45 10.81 11.86
C VAL A 652 -13.97 11.95 10.93
N PRO A 653 -14.83 12.49 10.04
CA PRO A 653 -14.51 13.69 9.26
C PRO A 653 -13.96 14.80 10.15
N THR A 654 -12.78 15.33 9.79
CA THR A 654 -12.05 16.30 10.61
C THR A 654 -11.78 17.56 9.80
N VAL A 655 -12.15 18.72 10.36
CA VAL A 655 -11.90 20.03 9.75
C VAL A 655 -10.46 20.42 10.04
N ARG A 656 -9.70 20.73 8.99
CA ARG A 656 -8.30 21.12 9.13
C ARG A 656 -8.17 22.63 9.33
N LEU A 657 -7.65 23.05 10.49
CA LEU A 657 -7.44 24.46 10.82
C LEU A 657 -6.13 24.65 11.60
N ASP A 658 -5.31 25.63 11.22
CA ASP A 658 -4.20 26.09 12.07
C ASP A 658 -4.68 27.12 13.09
N LEU A 659 -5.02 26.63 14.28
CA LEU A 659 -5.50 27.44 15.39
C LEU A 659 -4.43 28.36 16.02
N ALA A 660 -3.16 28.29 15.60
CA ALA A 660 -2.14 29.28 15.96
C ALA A 660 -2.20 30.54 15.08
N SER A 661 -2.78 30.43 13.87
CA SER A 661 -3.05 31.55 12.96
C SER A 661 -4.33 32.29 13.36
N ASP A 662 -4.36 33.60 13.15
CA ASP A 662 -5.52 34.41 13.55
C ASP A 662 -6.76 34.08 12.68
N MET A 663 -6.59 33.85 11.37
CA MET A 663 -7.66 33.33 10.49
C MET A 663 -8.26 32.00 10.98
N GLY A 664 -7.44 31.09 11.52
CA GLY A 664 -7.90 29.83 12.09
C GLY A 664 -8.66 29.99 13.41
N ARG A 665 -8.28 30.96 14.23
CA ARG A 665 -9.03 31.36 15.45
C ARG A 665 -10.39 31.93 15.06
N ASP A 666 -10.44 32.83 14.08
CA ASP A 666 -11.67 33.47 13.60
C ASP A 666 -12.63 32.46 12.96
N ALA A 667 -12.10 31.44 12.28
CA ALA A 667 -12.90 30.33 11.75
C ALA A 667 -13.51 29.47 12.88
N LEU A 668 -12.75 29.20 13.94
CA LEU A 668 -13.26 28.47 15.10
C LEU A 668 -14.32 29.27 15.88
N PHE A 669 -14.14 30.58 16.08
CA PHE A 669 -15.15 31.40 16.75
C PHE A 669 -16.43 31.56 15.93
N ARG A 670 -16.34 31.71 14.60
CA ARG A 670 -17.52 31.62 13.73
C ARG A 670 -18.24 30.28 13.89
N LEU A 671 -17.53 29.16 13.84
CA LEU A 671 -18.11 27.83 14.09
C LEU A 671 -18.84 27.74 15.45
N LEU A 672 -18.26 28.30 16.52
CA LEU A 672 -18.87 28.36 17.84
C LEU A 672 -20.17 29.20 17.84
N HIS A 673 -20.12 30.44 17.35
CA HIS A 673 -21.28 31.35 17.34
C HIS A 673 -22.40 30.91 16.38
N ASP A 674 -22.05 30.38 15.21
CA ASP A 674 -23.01 29.96 14.16
C ASP A 674 -23.72 28.65 14.51
N LYS A 675 -22.99 27.69 15.11
CA LYS A 675 -23.49 26.32 15.34
C LYS A 675 -23.80 25.99 16.80
N LYS A 676 -23.39 26.84 17.74
CA LYS A 676 -23.70 26.79 19.18
C LYS A 676 -23.63 25.36 19.74
N PRO A 677 -22.44 24.72 19.75
CA PRO A 677 -22.30 23.34 20.21
C PRO A 677 -22.83 23.15 21.62
N ALA A 678 -23.53 22.03 21.85
CA ALA A 678 -23.98 21.65 23.20
C ALA A 678 -22.81 21.17 24.07
N ALA A 679 -21.75 20.68 23.44
CA ALA A 679 -20.54 20.21 24.10
C ALA A 679 -19.25 20.54 23.34
N VAL A 680 -18.19 20.90 24.08
CA VAL A 680 -16.83 21.12 23.56
C VAL A 680 -15.81 20.29 24.35
N HIS A 681 -14.88 19.63 23.65
CA HIS A 681 -13.66 19.09 24.23
C HIS A 681 -12.42 19.85 23.75
N LEU A 682 -11.51 20.17 24.67
CA LEU A 682 -10.22 20.81 24.40
C LEU A 682 -9.06 19.92 24.89
N GLY A 683 -8.22 19.43 23.98
CA GLY A 683 -7.01 18.65 24.29
C GLY A 683 -5.68 19.35 23.94
N PRO A 684 -5.39 20.57 24.46
CA PRO A 684 -4.32 21.42 23.93
C PRO A 684 -2.90 20.83 24.10
N PRO A 685 -2.01 21.03 23.12
CA PRO A 685 -0.73 20.34 23.03
C PRO A 685 0.20 20.65 24.21
N CYS A 686 0.56 19.63 24.99
CA CYS A 686 1.40 19.75 26.18
C CYS A 686 2.92 19.84 25.89
N GLY A 687 3.36 19.93 24.63
CA GLY A 687 4.79 19.81 24.25
C GLY A 687 5.74 20.89 24.80
N THR A 688 5.21 22.05 25.20
CA THR A 688 5.99 23.13 25.85
C THR A 688 5.77 23.22 27.36
N SER A 689 4.85 22.44 27.92
CA SER A 689 4.34 22.55 29.30
C SER A 689 4.42 21.25 30.11
N SER A 690 4.63 20.12 29.45
CA SER A 690 4.75 18.80 30.10
C SER A 690 6.00 18.71 30.96
N ARG A 691 5.81 18.45 32.26
CA ARG A 691 6.89 18.20 33.24
C ARG A 691 7.66 16.89 32.98
N ALA A 692 7.31 16.13 31.94
CA ALA A 692 8.21 15.12 31.38
C ALA A 692 9.55 15.73 30.91
N ARG A 693 9.59 17.03 30.59
CA ARG A 693 10.80 17.80 30.26
C ARG A 693 11.74 18.05 31.46
N GLU A 694 11.24 17.92 32.69
CA GLU A 694 12.07 18.01 33.92
C GLU A 694 12.68 16.66 34.33
N ARG A 695 12.16 15.54 33.78
CA ARG A 695 12.71 14.22 34.09
C ARG A 695 13.97 14.00 33.25
N PRO A 696 15.16 13.82 33.86
CA PRO A 696 16.35 13.48 33.09
C PRO A 696 16.13 12.16 32.37
N LEU A 697 16.66 12.06 31.16
CA LEU A 697 16.61 10.86 30.34
C LEU A 697 17.17 9.64 31.10
N PRO A 698 16.62 8.44 30.90
CA PRO A 698 17.25 7.21 31.36
C PRO A 698 18.72 7.21 30.93
N ALA A 699 19.62 6.97 31.87
CA ALA A 699 21.05 7.21 31.67
C ALA A 699 21.69 6.37 30.51
N LYS A 700 20.98 5.38 29.98
CA LYS A 700 21.38 4.57 28.80
C LYS A 700 21.14 5.29 27.47
N LEU A 701 20.12 6.14 27.42
CA LEU A 701 19.85 7.06 26.30
C LEU A 701 20.73 8.30 26.40
N ARG A 702 21.02 8.73 27.64
CA ARG A 702 22.04 9.75 27.90
C ARG A 702 23.42 9.30 27.42
N ALA A 703 23.84 8.06 27.70
CA ALA A 703 25.10 7.48 27.19
C ALA A 703 25.31 7.63 25.67
N LEU A 704 24.22 7.75 24.90
CA LEU A 704 24.21 7.88 23.43
C LEU A 704 24.18 9.35 22.96
N GLY A 705 24.40 10.32 23.86
CA GLY A 705 24.49 11.75 23.54
C GLY A 705 23.15 12.49 23.44
N LEU A 706 22.01 11.86 23.77
CA LEU A 706 20.73 12.57 23.78
C LEU A 706 20.74 13.61 24.92
N ARG A 707 20.70 14.89 24.56
CA ARG A 707 20.57 16.00 25.51
C ARG A 707 19.23 15.91 26.24
N ASP A 708 19.24 16.17 27.54
CA ASP A 708 18.02 16.24 28.35
C ASP A 708 17.07 17.32 27.79
N PRO A 709 15.76 17.03 27.63
CA PRO A 709 14.81 17.90 26.93
C PRO A 709 14.42 19.11 27.80
N ARG A 710 15.29 20.12 27.86
CA ARG A 710 15.19 21.33 28.72
C ARG A 710 13.75 21.81 28.98
N PRO A 711 13.36 22.10 30.24
CA PRO A 711 12.12 22.82 30.55
C PRO A 711 12.05 24.16 29.82
N LEU A 712 10.85 24.60 29.44
CA LEU A 712 10.61 25.91 28.80
C LEU A 712 9.80 26.89 29.66
N ARG A 713 9.30 26.42 30.81
CA ARG A 713 8.39 27.12 31.73
C ARG A 713 8.76 26.72 33.17
N SER A 714 8.43 27.55 34.14
CA SER A 714 8.45 27.23 35.58
C SER A 714 7.17 27.72 36.26
N ALA A 715 7.09 27.61 37.59
CA ALA A 715 6.00 28.17 38.38
C ALA A 715 5.95 29.71 38.28
N ASP A 716 7.12 30.35 38.37
CA ASP A 716 7.30 31.82 38.35
C ASP A 716 7.21 32.36 36.92
N PHE A 717 7.68 31.57 35.96
CA PHE A 717 7.73 31.90 34.54
C PHE A 717 6.85 30.93 33.71
N PRO A 718 5.51 30.89 33.93
CA PRO A 718 4.64 29.92 33.28
C PRO A 718 4.47 30.20 31.78
N LEU A 719 4.63 31.44 31.33
CA LEU A 719 4.56 31.81 29.91
C LEU A 719 5.85 31.51 29.13
N GLY A 720 6.98 31.32 29.81
CA GLY A 720 8.31 31.20 29.20
C GLY A 720 9.43 31.62 30.12
N LEU A 721 10.49 30.80 30.23
CA LEU A 721 11.69 31.17 30.98
C LEU A 721 12.41 32.36 30.30
N PRO A 722 12.89 33.37 31.06
CA PRO A 722 13.37 34.64 30.50
C PRO A 722 14.70 34.54 29.71
N HIS A 723 15.39 33.39 29.77
CA HIS A 723 16.61 33.11 29.02
C HIS A 723 16.37 32.40 27.68
N ILE A 724 15.11 32.19 27.27
CA ILE A 724 14.76 31.59 25.98
C ILE A 724 14.73 32.70 24.93
N ASP A 725 15.67 32.64 23.98
CA ASP A 725 15.65 33.48 22.78
C ASP A 725 14.33 33.28 22.00
N PRO A 726 13.52 34.33 21.78
CA PRO A 726 12.28 34.26 21.01
C PRO A 726 12.45 33.80 19.55
N ALA A 727 13.59 34.10 18.92
CA ALA A 727 13.88 33.70 17.54
C ALA A 727 14.28 32.22 17.41
N SER A 728 14.68 31.59 18.51
CA SER A 728 15.07 30.18 18.55
C SER A 728 13.89 29.23 18.23
N PRO A 729 14.15 28.00 17.74
CA PRO A 729 13.07 27.04 17.47
C PRO A 729 12.19 26.69 18.67
N ASP A 730 12.72 26.71 19.91
CA ASP A 730 11.91 26.51 21.12
C ASP A 730 11.19 27.81 21.56
N GLY A 731 11.72 29.00 21.24
CA GLY A 731 11.03 30.29 21.38
C GLY A 731 9.80 30.40 20.46
N LEU A 732 9.96 30.06 19.17
CA LEU A 732 8.86 30.02 18.20
C LEU A 732 7.77 29.00 18.61
N ARG A 733 8.16 27.80 19.08
CA ARG A 733 7.22 26.80 19.64
C ARG A 733 6.49 27.31 20.87
N LEU A 734 7.19 28.03 21.75
CA LEU A 734 6.64 28.62 22.96
C LEU A 734 5.62 29.71 22.63
N ALA A 735 5.92 30.58 21.66
CA ALA A 735 5.00 31.62 21.17
C ALA A 735 3.73 31.02 20.55
N ALA A 736 3.86 30.01 19.68
CA ALA A 736 2.73 29.28 19.12
C ALA A 736 1.88 28.59 20.21
N ALA A 737 2.52 27.89 21.15
CA ALA A 737 1.81 27.26 22.27
C ALA A 737 1.11 28.29 23.19
N ASN A 738 1.70 29.47 23.39
CA ASN A 738 1.05 30.56 24.14
C ASN A 738 -0.19 31.10 23.41
N ARG A 739 -0.15 31.26 22.07
CA ARG A 739 -1.34 31.59 21.26
C ARG A 739 -2.44 30.52 21.38
N LEU A 740 -2.08 29.23 21.42
CA LEU A 740 -3.05 28.15 21.62
C LEU A 740 -3.63 28.11 23.04
N TYR A 741 -2.83 28.38 24.07
CA TYR A 741 -3.34 28.42 25.46
C TYR A 741 -4.19 29.68 25.73
N ASP A 742 -3.89 30.78 25.03
CA ASP A 742 -4.72 31.99 24.97
C ASP A 742 -6.08 31.71 24.29
N LEU A 743 -6.08 31.06 23.12
CA LEU A 743 -7.30 30.59 22.46
C LEU A 743 -8.14 29.70 23.37
N VAL A 744 -7.53 28.72 24.04
CA VAL A 744 -8.24 27.84 25.00
C VAL A 744 -8.91 28.64 26.10
N PHE A 745 -8.23 29.63 26.69
CA PHE A 745 -8.83 30.51 27.69
C PHE A 745 -10.06 31.27 27.15
N HIS A 746 -10.00 31.80 25.92
CA HIS A 746 -11.15 32.47 25.30
C HIS A 746 -12.31 31.50 24.95
N VAL A 747 -12.04 30.27 24.52
CA VAL A 747 -13.10 29.27 24.29
C VAL A 747 -13.76 28.84 25.61
N LEU A 748 -13.01 28.75 26.70
CA LEU A 748 -13.59 28.49 28.04
C LEU A 748 -14.53 29.62 28.50
N LEU A 749 -14.17 30.88 28.27
CA LEU A 749 -15.05 32.03 28.54
C LEU A 749 -16.31 31.99 27.67
N TRP A 750 -16.17 31.72 26.38
CA TRP A 750 -17.30 31.54 25.47
C TRP A 750 -18.25 30.42 25.97
N CYS A 751 -17.72 29.28 26.41
CA CYS A 751 -18.52 28.20 26.98
C CYS A 751 -19.24 28.61 28.28
N ALA A 752 -18.64 29.47 29.11
CA ALA A 752 -19.25 30.02 30.31
C ALA A 752 -20.46 30.92 30.00
N GLU A 753 -20.35 31.72 28.95
CA GLU A 753 -21.39 32.67 28.51
C GLU A 753 -22.58 31.99 27.81
N HIS A 754 -22.37 30.81 27.23
CA HIS A 754 -23.36 30.08 26.42
C HIS A 754 -23.87 28.77 27.08
N ASP A 755 -23.59 28.54 28.37
CA ASP A 755 -23.87 27.32 29.16
C ASP A 755 -23.40 25.98 28.50
N CYS A 756 -22.42 26.07 27.62
CA CYS A 756 -21.90 24.93 26.87
C CYS A 756 -21.17 23.94 27.79
N VAL A 757 -21.45 22.64 27.68
CA VAL A 757 -20.75 21.60 28.46
C VAL A 757 -19.33 21.45 27.94
N PHE A 758 -18.32 21.80 28.73
CA PHE A 758 -16.93 21.65 28.28
C PHE A 758 -16.13 20.63 29.10
N THR A 759 -15.10 20.05 28.48
CA THR A 759 -14.01 19.40 29.21
C THR A 759 -12.64 19.79 28.63
N LEU A 760 -11.68 20.03 29.52
CA LEU A 760 -10.31 20.45 29.18
C LEU A 760 -9.30 19.43 29.74
N GLU A 761 -8.48 18.82 28.87
CA GLU A 761 -7.46 17.82 29.24
C GLU A 761 -6.05 18.40 29.26
N ASN A 762 -5.26 17.97 30.24
CA ASN A 762 -3.80 17.93 30.15
C ASN A 762 -3.25 16.90 31.15
N PRO A 763 -1.98 16.44 31.02
CA PRO A 763 -1.29 15.73 32.09
C PRO A 763 -1.41 16.45 33.43
N SER A 764 -1.67 15.72 34.52
CA SER A 764 -2.15 16.31 35.77
C SER A 764 -1.17 17.26 36.46
N ASN A 765 0.10 17.21 36.08
CA ASN A 765 1.18 18.04 36.56
C ASN A 765 1.65 19.10 35.54
N SER A 766 1.00 19.26 34.39
CA SER A 766 1.43 20.16 33.30
C SER A 766 1.50 21.64 33.72
N TRP A 767 2.53 22.37 33.27
CA TRP A 767 2.62 23.84 33.43
C TRP A 767 1.49 24.60 32.71
N PHE A 768 0.74 23.93 31.84
CA PHE A 768 -0.48 24.47 31.24
C PHE A 768 -1.48 24.97 32.31
N TRP A 769 -1.62 24.23 33.41
CA TRP A 769 -2.50 24.63 34.52
C TRP A 769 -2.04 25.93 35.18
N SER A 770 -0.73 26.18 35.26
CA SER A 770 -0.15 27.44 35.75
C SER A 770 -0.34 28.61 34.78
N VAL A 771 -0.29 28.36 33.47
CA VAL A 771 -0.64 29.37 32.45
C VAL A 771 -2.11 29.77 32.55
N LEU A 772 -3.00 28.79 32.69
CA LEU A 772 -4.43 29.00 32.83
C LEU A 772 -4.77 29.75 34.14
N ALA A 773 -4.17 29.35 35.26
CA ALA A 773 -4.31 30.05 36.53
C ALA A 773 -3.78 31.50 36.47
N LEU A 774 -2.68 31.76 35.76
CA LEU A 774 -2.20 33.12 35.52
C LEU A 774 -3.20 33.94 34.68
N LYS A 775 -3.73 33.39 33.58
CA LYS A 775 -4.74 34.05 32.75
C LYS A 775 -6.00 34.41 33.55
N VAL A 776 -6.50 33.48 34.36
CA VAL A 776 -7.64 33.71 35.28
C VAL A 776 -7.30 34.78 36.33
N ARG A 777 -6.12 34.75 36.96
CA ARG A 777 -5.70 35.74 37.96
C ARG A 777 -5.57 37.15 37.38
N MET A 778 -5.06 37.27 36.16
CA MET A 778 -4.93 38.55 35.44
C MET A 778 -6.26 39.05 34.85
N HIS A 779 -7.32 38.25 34.88
CA HIS A 779 -8.61 38.64 34.30
C HIS A 779 -9.38 39.62 35.21
N ALA A 780 -9.72 40.79 34.67
CA ALA A 780 -10.33 41.88 35.43
C ALA A 780 -11.61 41.45 36.17
N SER A 781 -12.54 40.77 35.49
CA SER A 781 -13.84 40.37 36.06
C SER A 781 -13.70 39.41 37.26
N PRO A 782 -14.18 39.78 38.46
CA PRO A 782 -14.24 38.87 39.61
C PRO A 782 -15.16 37.67 39.37
N LYS A 783 -16.20 37.81 38.52
CA LYS A 783 -17.13 36.72 38.18
C LYS A 783 -16.41 35.54 37.54
N VAL A 784 -15.48 35.81 36.60
CA VAL A 784 -14.66 34.78 35.95
C VAL A 784 -13.74 34.08 36.95
N ARG A 785 -13.14 34.83 37.88
CA ARG A 785 -12.27 34.28 38.93
C ARG A 785 -13.04 33.35 39.88
N ARG A 786 -14.29 33.68 40.23
CA ARG A 786 -15.17 32.81 41.01
C ARG A 786 -15.61 31.58 40.20
N TRP A 787 -16.18 31.78 39.02
CA TRP A 787 -16.63 30.71 38.11
C TRP A 787 -15.53 29.66 37.86
N PHE A 788 -14.28 30.09 37.66
CA PHE A 788 -13.16 29.19 37.46
C PHE A 788 -12.81 28.34 38.70
N SER A 789 -12.99 28.90 39.90
CA SER A 789 -12.84 28.17 41.17
C SER A 789 -13.98 27.19 41.45
N ASP A 790 -15.17 27.44 40.88
CA ASP A 790 -16.35 26.58 41.01
C ASP A 790 -16.31 25.36 40.03
N LEU A 791 -15.28 25.25 39.17
CA LEU A 791 -15.11 24.16 38.20
C LEU A 791 -14.69 22.84 38.86
N HIS A 792 -15.20 21.72 38.33
CA HIS A 792 -14.89 20.39 38.82
C HIS A 792 -13.54 19.88 38.29
N GLU A 793 -12.64 19.52 39.21
CA GLU A 793 -11.40 18.82 38.91
C GLU A 793 -11.56 17.29 39.00
N ILE A 794 -11.17 16.59 37.93
CA ILE A 794 -11.16 15.13 37.84
C ILE A 794 -9.75 14.68 37.47
N ILE A 795 -9.08 13.93 38.34
CA ILE A 795 -7.79 13.29 38.04
C ILE A 795 -8.03 11.80 37.82
N PHE A 796 -7.44 11.24 36.76
CA PHE A 796 -7.46 9.80 36.50
C PHE A 796 -6.16 9.31 35.87
N ASP A 797 -5.85 8.03 36.09
CA ASP A 797 -4.73 7.33 35.47
C ASP A 797 -5.24 6.54 34.26
N ALA A 798 -4.72 6.82 33.07
CA ALA A 798 -5.27 6.30 31.80
C ALA A 798 -5.37 4.75 31.72
N CYS A 799 -4.57 4.02 32.49
CA CYS A 799 -4.59 2.55 32.53
C CYS A 799 -5.90 1.97 33.09
N GLU A 800 -6.54 2.63 34.07
CA GLU A 800 -7.88 2.23 34.56
C GLU A 800 -8.98 2.40 33.50
N HIS A 801 -8.66 3.09 32.40
CA HIS A 801 -9.52 3.30 31.23
C HIS A 801 -8.93 2.71 29.94
N GLY A 802 -8.10 1.67 30.05
CA GLY A 802 -7.59 0.88 28.93
C GLY A 802 -6.33 1.43 28.23
N GLY A 803 -5.63 2.40 28.82
CA GLY A 803 -4.29 2.81 28.40
C GLY A 803 -3.21 1.79 28.80
N ALA A 804 -2.08 1.75 28.10
CA ALA A 804 -1.00 0.80 28.39
C ALA A 804 -0.12 1.22 29.59
N ARG A 805 -0.31 2.44 30.10
CA ARG A 805 0.52 3.07 31.14
C ARG A 805 -0.31 3.91 32.12
N PRO A 806 0.13 4.09 33.38
CA PRO A 806 -0.50 4.96 34.37
C PRO A 806 -0.19 6.43 34.07
N LYS A 807 -0.71 6.95 32.95
CA LYS A 807 -0.65 8.37 32.58
C LYS A 807 -1.67 9.13 33.45
N SER A 808 -1.18 9.77 34.51
CA SER A 808 -1.97 10.66 35.38
C SER A 808 -2.38 11.93 34.61
N THR A 809 -3.63 11.96 34.17
CA THR A 809 -4.27 13.06 33.43
C THR A 809 -5.20 13.83 34.39
N LYS A 810 -5.32 15.14 34.17
CA LYS A 810 -6.32 16.01 34.81
C LYS A 810 -7.31 16.47 33.75
N LEU A 811 -8.57 16.47 34.14
CA LEU A 811 -9.70 17.02 33.40
C LEU A 811 -10.37 18.11 34.24
N LEU A 812 -10.72 19.22 33.60
CA LEU A 812 -11.47 20.33 34.20
C LEU A 812 -12.80 20.51 33.44
N SER A 813 -13.92 20.68 34.14
CA SER A 813 -15.25 20.79 33.55
C SER A 813 -16.23 21.63 34.38
N ASN A 814 -17.24 22.22 33.73
CA ASN A 814 -18.38 22.89 34.37
C ASN A 814 -19.52 21.95 34.81
N ARG A 815 -19.42 20.62 34.63
CA ARG A 815 -20.48 19.67 35.04
C ARG A 815 -19.93 18.52 35.89
N ALA A 816 -20.66 18.15 36.95
CA ALA A 816 -20.23 17.10 37.89
C ALA A 816 -20.21 15.67 37.30
N ALA A 817 -20.92 15.42 36.20
CA ALA A 817 -21.08 14.08 35.59
C ALA A 817 -19.75 13.38 35.24
N PHE A 818 -18.72 14.16 34.86
CA PHE A 818 -17.38 13.65 34.55
C PHE A 818 -16.63 13.10 35.79
N GLY A 819 -17.14 13.32 37.00
CA GLY A 819 -16.57 12.76 38.24
C GLY A 819 -16.48 11.23 38.24
N SER A 820 -17.35 10.55 37.49
CA SER A 820 -17.32 9.10 37.25
C SER A 820 -16.04 8.59 36.54
N LEU A 821 -15.27 9.47 35.89
CA LEU A 821 -13.99 9.12 35.29
C LEU A 821 -12.83 9.04 36.31
N ARG A 822 -13.04 9.49 37.56
CA ARG A 822 -12.01 9.56 38.61
C ARG A 822 -11.56 8.16 39.05
N ALA A 823 -10.47 7.67 38.47
CA ALA A 823 -9.87 6.38 38.79
C ALA A 823 -8.34 6.51 38.94
N ARG A 824 -7.78 5.98 40.03
CA ARG A 824 -6.32 5.93 40.26
C ARG A 824 -5.83 4.50 40.12
N CYS A 825 -4.59 4.34 39.68
CA CYS A 825 -4.07 3.02 39.34
C CYS A 825 -4.15 2.04 40.53
N SER A 826 -4.90 0.98 40.33
CA SER A 826 -5.19 -0.11 41.27
C SER A 826 -4.05 -1.12 41.43
N GLY A 827 -3.03 -1.06 40.56
CA GLY A 827 -1.93 -2.02 40.51
C GLY A 827 -2.30 -3.41 39.99
N ARG A 828 -3.56 -3.66 39.61
CA ARG A 828 -4.10 -5.00 39.27
C ARG A 828 -3.81 -5.47 37.84
N HIS A 829 -2.95 -4.75 37.10
CA HIS A 829 -2.65 -5.03 35.69
C HIS A 829 -1.22 -4.60 35.34
N VAL A 830 -0.63 -5.25 34.34
CA VAL A 830 0.75 -4.99 33.89
C VAL A 830 0.81 -3.71 33.06
N HIS A 831 1.80 -2.84 33.34
CA HIS A 831 2.08 -1.64 32.55
C HIS A 831 3.20 -1.87 31.54
N GLU A 832 3.09 -1.26 30.36
CA GLU A 832 4.27 -1.11 29.51
C GLU A 832 5.29 -0.13 30.14
N PRO A 833 6.61 -0.34 29.98
CA PRO A 833 7.61 0.56 30.53
C PRO A 833 7.53 1.98 29.94
N TRP A 834 7.81 2.98 30.77
CA TRP A 834 8.04 4.37 30.34
C TRP A 834 9.45 4.52 29.77
N GLY A 835 9.58 5.08 28.57
CA GLY A 835 10.91 5.37 27.99
C GLY A 835 10.86 5.94 26.57
N VAL A 836 11.88 5.61 25.80
CA VAL A 836 12.02 5.96 24.38
C VAL A 836 12.45 4.72 23.62
N SER A 837 11.80 4.45 22.49
CA SER A 837 12.10 3.32 21.61
C SER A 837 12.53 3.81 20.24
N TRP A 838 13.47 3.12 19.59
CA TRP A 838 13.87 3.41 18.21
C TRP A 838 12.91 2.72 17.24
N ARG A 839 12.31 3.46 16.31
CA ARG A 839 11.45 2.91 15.24
C ARG A 839 11.73 3.65 13.93
N ALA A 840 12.00 2.89 12.87
CA ALA A 840 12.00 3.29 11.45
C ALA A 840 12.26 4.80 11.16
N GLY A 841 13.46 5.28 11.53
CA GLY A 841 13.89 6.66 11.24
C GLY A 841 13.90 7.63 12.42
N GLY A 842 13.48 7.24 13.63
CA GLY A 842 13.60 8.14 14.79
C GLY A 842 13.36 7.54 16.18
N TRP A 843 13.59 8.39 17.17
CA TRP A 843 13.31 8.15 18.59
C TRP A 843 11.83 8.44 18.92
N VAL A 844 11.08 7.41 19.26
CA VAL A 844 9.66 7.50 19.65
C VAL A 844 9.52 7.35 21.16
N TRP A 845 9.14 8.43 21.82
CA TRP A 845 8.87 8.48 23.26
C TRP A 845 7.54 7.79 23.59
N SER A 846 7.47 7.09 24.73
CA SER A 846 6.22 6.47 25.20
C SER A 846 5.06 7.48 25.32
N THR A 847 5.35 8.73 25.67
CA THR A 847 4.37 9.82 25.74
C THR A 847 3.72 10.17 24.39
N HIS A 848 4.36 9.85 23.25
CA HIS A 848 3.75 9.98 21.92
C HIS A 848 2.85 8.77 21.59
N LEU A 849 3.07 7.62 22.22
CA LEU A 849 2.18 6.46 22.09
C LEU A 849 0.89 6.68 22.92
N GLU A 850 1.01 7.20 24.14
CA GLU A 850 -0.12 7.61 25.01
C GLU A 850 -0.76 8.96 24.62
N ALA A 851 -0.64 9.36 23.35
CA ALA A 851 -1.22 10.59 22.80
C ALA A 851 -2.61 10.38 22.18
N GLN A 852 -2.96 9.15 21.80
CA GLN A 852 -4.31 8.78 21.40
C GLN A 852 -5.12 8.34 22.62
N TYR A 853 -6.37 8.80 22.73
CA TYR A 853 -7.28 8.33 23.78
C TYR A 853 -7.61 6.84 23.60
N PRO A 854 -7.48 6.00 24.64
CA PRO A 854 -7.98 4.62 24.61
C PRO A 854 -9.47 4.56 24.31
N VAL A 855 -9.92 3.52 23.59
CA VAL A 855 -11.33 3.37 23.19
C VAL A 855 -12.27 3.28 24.40
N VAL A 856 -11.84 2.63 25.49
CA VAL A 856 -12.61 2.54 26.75
C VAL A 856 -12.72 3.90 27.44
N LEU A 857 -11.63 4.68 27.53
CA LEU A 857 -11.66 6.06 28.02
C LEU A 857 -12.62 6.93 27.19
N ALA A 858 -12.48 6.90 25.86
CA ALA A 858 -13.31 7.68 24.96
C ALA A 858 -14.80 7.34 25.09
N ALA A 859 -15.16 6.05 25.22
CA ALA A 859 -16.54 5.62 25.43
C ALA A 859 -17.12 6.10 26.78
N ARG A 860 -16.39 5.91 27.89
CA ARG A 860 -16.82 6.38 29.22
C ARG A 860 -16.97 7.91 29.27
N TRP A 861 -16.06 8.63 28.63
CA TRP A 861 -16.04 10.09 28.58
C TRP A 861 -17.17 10.65 27.69
N ALA A 862 -17.43 10.04 26.54
CA ALA A 862 -18.59 10.37 25.72
C ALA A 862 -19.92 10.09 26.45
N ALA A 863 -20.01 9.04 27.26
CA ALA A 863 -21.17 8.79 28.11
C ALA A 863 -21.39 9.88 29.19
N CYS A 864 -20.30 10.43 29.74
CA CYS A 864 -20.38 11.60 30.63
C CYS A 864 -20.92 12.84 29.90
N PHE A 865 -20.51 13.07 28.64
CA PHE A 865 -21.08 14.12 27.79
C PHE A 865 -22.56 13.87 27.49
N ALA A 866 -22.96 12.65 27.11
CA ALA A 866 -24.35 12.31 26.84
C ALA A 866 -25.26 12.55 28.06
N SER A 867 -24.79 12.17 29.25
CA SER A 867 -25.44 12.46 30.53
C SER A 867 -25.54 13.97 30.79
N ALA A 868 -24.42 14.69 30.70
CA ALA A 868 -24.35 16.13 31.00
C ALA A 868 -25.13 17.02 30.01
N CYS A 869 -25.29 16.58 28.75
CA CYS A 869 -26.04 17.28 27.72
C CYS A 869 -27.49 16.82 27.59
N HIS A 870 -27.94 15.84 28.39
CA HIS A 870 -29.23 15.16 28.23
C HIS A 870 -29.48 14.72 26.77
N VAL A 871 -28.59 13.86 26.26
CA VAL A 871 -28.73 13.18 24.97
C VAL A 871 -29.11 11.74 25.24
N SER A 872 -30.34 11.36 24.90
CA SER A 872 -30.74 9.96 24.86
C SER A 872 -29.91 9.23 23.79
N PRO A 873 -29.44 8.00 24.03
CA PRO A 873 -28.78 7.21 23.00
C PRO A 873 -29.70 7.08 21.78
N GLY A 874 -29.24 7.54 20.61
CA GLY A 874 -29.90 7.26 19.35
C GLY A 874 -29.90 5.75 19.04
N PRO A 875 -30.67 5.28 18.04
CA PRO A 875 -30.58 3.91 17.57
C PRO A 875 -29.13 3.62 17.14
N THR A 876 -28.44 2.81 17.94
CA THR A 876 -26.99 2.64 17.81
C THR A 876 -26.68 1.92 16.50
N GLU A 877 -26.09 2.62 15.52
CA GLU A 877 -25.51 1.95 14.36
C GLU A 877 -24.51 0.90 14.87
N ALA A 878 -24.81 -0.36 14.59
CA ALA A 878 -24.05 -1.47 15.12
C ALA A 878 -22.60 -1.36 14.62
N PRO A 879 -21.57 -1.32 15.50
CA PRO A 879 -20.20 -1.38 15.05
C PRO A 879 -20.00 -2.63 14.19
N ASP A 880 -19.63 -2.41 12.92
CA ASP A 880 -19.47 -3.46 11.90
C ASP A 880 -18.61 -4.59 12.47
N PRO A 881 -19.09 -5.84 12.50
CA PRO A 881 -18.28 -6.99 12.92
C PRO A 881 -16.94 -7.11 12.18
N ARG A 882 -16.85 -6.59 10.95
CA ARG A 882 -15.57 -6.48 10.22
C ARG A 882 -14.58 -5.55 10.91
N LEU A 883 -15.01 -4.43 11.50
CA LEU A 883 -14.09 -3.49 12.17
C LEU A 883 -13.42 -4.10 13.41
N GLN A 884 -14.11 -4.99 14.14
CA GLN A 884 -13.48 -5.78 15.19
C GLN A 884 -12.50 -6.81 14.63
N SER A 885 -12.89 -7.61 13.62
CA SER A 885 -12.00 -8.64 13.04
C SER A 885 -10.76 -8.05 12.34
N LEU A 886 -10.90 -6.89 11.68
CA LEU A 886 -9.82 -6.15 11.03
C LEU A 886 -8.75 -5.66 12.01
N SER A 887 -9.08 -5.48 13.30
CA SER A 887 -8.09 -5.13 14.32
C SER A 887 -7.09 -6.27 14.59
N ALA A 888 -7.52 -7.53 14.46
CA ALA A 888 -6.67 -8.71 14.64
C ALA A 888 -5.74 -8.96 13.43
N VAL A 889 -6.21 -8.67 12.22
CA VAL A 889 -5.47 -8.90 10.96
C VAL A 889 -4.18 -8.06 10.86
N GLY A 890 -4.03 -7.01 11.68
CA GLY A 890 -2.85 -6.15 11.70
C GLY A 890 -1.53 -6.80 12.19
N ARG A 891 -1.55 -8.03 12.74
CA ARG A 891 -0.36 -8.75 13.26
C ARG A 891 0.16 -9.84 12.31
N GLN A 892 0.52 -9.50 11.08
CA GLN A 892 1.16 -10.46 10.17
C GLN A 892 2.60 -10.77 10.63
N THR A 893 2.84 -12.00 11.10
CA THR A 893 4.12 -12.44 11.67
C THR A 893 5.14 -12.80 10.59
N ARG A 894 6.37 -12.25 10.68
CA ARG A 894 7.52 -12.62 9.82
C ARG A 894 8.16 -13.97 10.21
N LYS A 895 7.36 -14.97 10.62
CA LYS A 895 7.80 -16.29 11.12
C LYS A 895 7.08 -17.43 10.39
N HIS A 896 7.42 -17.69 9.13
CA HIS A 896 7.05 -18.97 8.49
C HIS A 896 8.10 -20.04 8.85
N LYS A 897 7.67 -21.27 9.15
CA LYS A 897 8.57 -22.43 9.33
C LYS A 897 9.31 -22.69 7.98
N PRO A 898 10.62 -23.01 7.97
CA PRO A 898 11.35 -23.26 6.72
C PRO A 898 10.89 -24.56 6.06
N LEU A 899 10.78 -24.55 4.72
CA LEU A 899 10.29 -25.67 3.90
C LEU A 899 11.11 -26.97 4.05
N VAL A 900 12.41 -26.84 4.37
CA VAL A 900 13.28 -27.93 4.82
C VAL A 900 13.88 -27.49 6.15
N SER A 901 13.81 -28.33 7.19
CA SER A 901 14.43 -28.04 8.48
C SER A 901 15.95 -28.09 8.39
N GLU A 902 16.65 -27.04 8.84
CA GLU A 902 18.12 -26.95 8.90
C GLU A 902 18.77 -28.12 9.68
N TYR A 903 18.00 -28.80 10.54
CA TYR A 903 18.43 -29.98 11.27
C TYR A 903 17.95 -31.29 10.63
N LYS A 904 18.82 -32.29 10.67
CA LYS A 904 18.54 -33.69 10.31
C LYS A 904 17.64 -34.33 11.36
N PHE A 905 18.04 -34.20 12.62
CA PHE A 905 17.32 -34.58 13.82
C PHE A 905 17.71 -33.62 14.96
N VAL A 906 16.93 -33.67 16.05
CA VAL A 906 17.20 -32.95 17.29
C VAL A 906 17.29 -33.99 18.41
N ARG A 907 18.27 -33.88 19.29
CA ARG A 907 18.52 -34.83 20.40
C ARG A 907 18.82 -34.05 21.68
N ILE A 908 18.33 -34.54 22.81
CA ILE A 908 18.72 -34.02 24.14
C ILE A 908 20.03 -34.71 24.55
N MET A 909 21.02 -33.93 24.98
CA MET A 909 22.35 -34.43 25.39
C MET A 909 22.92 -33.60 26.54
N PRO A 910 23.74 -34.21 27.43
CA PRO A 910 24.48 -33.47 28.46
C PRO A 910 25.44 -32.45 27.84
N ARG A 911 25.59 -31.27 28.45
CA ARG A 911 26.51 -30.22 27.98
C ARG A 911 27.94 -30.71 27.71
N GLY A 912 28.45 -31.62 28.53
CA GLY A 912 29.78 -32.22 28.38
C GLY A 912 29.95 -33.20 27.21
N GLN A 913 28.86 -33.59 26.51
CA GLN A 913 28.88 -34.56 25.40
C GLN A 913 28.52 -33.96 24.03
N ILE A 914 28.37 -32.64 23.92
CA ILE A 914 28.03 -31.96 22.67
C ILE A 914 29.22 -31.99 21.70
N PRO A 915 29.09 -32.52 20.47
CA PRO A 915 30.18 -32.50 19.49
C PRO A 915 30.56 -31.08 19.08
N SER A 916 31.86 -30.82 19.00
CA SER A 916 32.45 -29.49 18.71
C SER A 916 32.17 -28.94 17.31
N SER A 917 31.56 -29.74 16.42
CA SER A 917 31.09 -29.30 15.10
C SER A 917 29.90 -30.14 14.64
N GLY A 918 29.20 -29.70 13.58
CA GLY A 918 28.07 -30.42 12.99
C GLY A 918 26.73 -30.29 13.72
N CYS A 919 26.68 -29.57 14.85
CA CYS A 919 25.45 -29.34 15.62
C CYS A 919 25.34 -27.93 16.20
N LYS A 920 24.18 -27.61 16.78
CA LYS A 920 23.87 -26.32 17.42
C LYS A 920 22.90 -26.54 18.59
N VAL A 921 23.19 -25.93 19.74
CA VAL A 921 22.31 -25.95 20.92
C VAL A 921 21.08 -25.06 20.67
N LEU A 922 19.90 -25.55 21.05
CA LEU A 922 18.60 -24.93 20.80
C LEU A 922 17.92 -24.42 22.08
N GLY A 923 18.16 -25.06 23.23
CA GLY A 923 17.59 -24.65 24.52
C GLY A 923 17.75 -25.73 25.60
N ALA A 924 17.09 -25.53 26.74
CA ALA A 924 16.83 -26.61 27.72
C ALA A 924 15.82 -27.62 27.14
N PRO A 925 15.81 -28.89 27.60
CA PRO A 925 14.76 -29.84 27.21
C PRO A 925 13.38 -29.40 27.73
N PRO A 926 12.29 -29.66 27.00
CA PRO A 926 10.94 -29.41 27.51
C PRO A 926 10.64 -30.34 28.69
N VAL A 927 9.99 -29.80 29.73
CA VAL A 927 9.48 -30.61 30.85
C VAL A 927 8.41 -31.56 30.33
N GLN A 928 8.49 -32.84 30.68
CA GLN A 928 7.59 -33.87 30.14
C GLN A 928 6.14 -33.66 30.59
N GLY A 929 5.20 -33.70 29.63
CA GLY A 929 3.77 -33.51 29.92
C GLY A 929 2.83 -33.50 28.73
N GLY A 930 3.06 -34.31 27.68
CA GLY A 930 2.13 -34.43 26.54
C GLY A 930 2.79 -34.97 25.28
N ASP A 931 2.19 -35.98 24.66
CA ASP A 931 2.72 -36.64 23.45
C ASP A 931 2.10 -36.05 22.17
N SER A 932 2.62 -34.91 21.71
CA SER A 932 2.63 -34.48 20.30
C SER A 932 3.43 -33.18 20.14
N GLY A 933 4.16 -33.05 19.04
CA GLY A 933 5.27 -32.09 18.93
C GLY A 933 4.92 -30.67 18.52
N GLU A 934 4.54 -29.81 19.47
CA GLU A 934 4.63 -28.35 19.32
C GLU A 934 5.53 -27.74 20.42
N VAL A 935 6.40 -26.80 20.04
CA VAL A 935 7.32 -26.12 20.96
C VAL A 935 6.68 -24.80 21.41
N ALA A 936 6.28 -24.73 22.69
CA ALA A 936 5.70 -23.54 23.28
C ALA A 936 6.67 -22.34 23.26
N GLU A 937 6.16 -21.12 23.07
CA GLU A 937 6.97 -19.91 23.25
C GLU A 937 7.21 -19.67 24.75
N ALA A 938 8.47 -19.47 25.15
CA ALA A 938 8.85 -19.28 26.54
C ALA A 938 8.26 -17.99 27.13
N LEU A 939 7.63 -18.11 28.30
CA LEU A 939 7.18 -16.97 29.10
C LEU A 939 8.39 -16.19 29.66
N PRO A 940 8.26 -14.86 29.87
CA PRO A 940 9.29 -14.09 30.54
C PRO A 940 9.24 -14.35 32.05
N GLU A 941 10.26 -15.04 32.58
CA GLU A 941 10.37 -15.30 34.02
C GLU A 941 10.54 -14.01 34.84
N THR A 942 9.97 -14.03 36.05
CA THR A 942 10.08 -12.97 37.06
C THR A 942 11.41 -12.99 37.80
N SER A 943 11.68 -11.94 38.57
CA SER A 943 12.91 -11.77 39.34
C SER A 943 13.19 -12.89 40.36
N PRO A 944 14.47 -13.28 40.57
CA PRO A 944 14.85 -14.15 41.68
C PRO A 944 14.91 -13.35 42.99
N ASP A 945 14.59 -14.00 44.11
CA ASP A 945 15.07 -13.70 45.47
C ASP A 945 14.61 -14.81 46.45
N SER A 946 15.29 -15.96 46.41
CA SER A 946 15.16 -17.05 47.39
C SER A 946 16.44 -17.88 47.43
N GLU A 947 17.23 -17.79 48.50
CA GLU A 947 18.31 -18.76 48.78
C GLU A 947 17.74 -19.98 49.51
N GLY A 948 18.23 -21.18 49.22
CA GLY A 948 17.91 -22.36 50.05
C GLY A 948 18.09 -23.72 49.38
N LEU A 949 19.15 -24.44 49.79
CA LEU A 949 19.30 -25.91 49.74
C LEU A 949 19.23 -26.59 48.35
N GLY A 950 20.38 -27.09 47.88
CA GLY A 950 20.50 -27.73 46.57
C GLY A 950 20.24 -29.24 46.54
N LEU A 951 20.11 -29.77 45.31
CA LEU A 951 20.17 -31.19 44.95
C LEU A 951 20.62 -31.30 43.49
N ASP A 952 21.58 -32.16 43.18
CA ASP A 952 22.09 -32.36 41.82
C ASP A 952 21.02 -32.85 40.85
N ARG A 953 20.80 -32.13 39.74
CA ARG A 953 20.10 -32.60 38.54
C ARG A 953 20.78 -32.05 37.28
N GLY A 954 21.00 -32.92 36.29
CA GLY A 954 22.03 -32.73 35.25
C GLY A 954 21.75 -31.65 34.20
N GLU A 955 22.84 -31.10 33.64
CA GLU A 955 22.84 -30.12 32.55
C GLU A 955 22.52 -30.73 31.16
N ASP A 956 21.35 -31.34 31.02
CA ASP A 956 20.85 -31.75 29.70
C ASP A 956 20.37 -30.54 28.88
N CYS A 957 20.66 -30.55 27.58
CA CYS A 957 20.23 -29.51 26.65
C CYS A 957 19.80 -30.09 25.29
N GLN A 958 18.90 -29.39 24.61
CA GLN A 958 18.42 -29.80 23.30
C GLN A 958 19.38 -29.33 22.20
N VAL A 959 19.85 -30.26 21.36
CA VAL A 959 20.87 -30.03 20.33
C VAL A 959 20.34 -30.46 18.95
N GLY A 960 20.31 -29.52 18.00
CA GLY A 960 19.99 -29.79 16.60
C GLY A 960 21.24 -30.16 15.81
N PHE A 961 21.20 -31.31 15.13
CA PHE A 961 22.30 -31.78 14.27
C PHE A 961 22.04 -31.36 12.83
N TYR A 962 23.00 -30.71 12.18
CA TYR A 962 22.82 -30.22 10.81
C TYR A 962 22.71 -31.37 9.80
N ARG A 963 21.96 -31.13 8.71
CA ARG A 963 22.01 -31.99 7.51
C ARG A 963 23.32 -31.77 6.77
N ASP A 964 23.84 -32.80 6.14
CA ASP A 964 24.88 -32.64 5.12
C ASP A 964 24.27 -32.09 3.81
N PRO A 965 25.09 -31.60 2.85
CA PRO A 965 24.60 -31.10 1.57
C PRO A 965 23.80 -32.14 0.74
N CYS A 966 24.13 -33.42 0.82
CA CYS A 966 23.43 -34.48 0.08
C CYS A 966 22.04 -34.77 0.67
N GLU A 967 21.91 -34.86 1.98
CA GLU A 967 20.62 -34.97 2.68
C GLU A 967 19.77 -33.71 2.54
N TRP A 968 20.40 -32.53 2.47
CA TRP A 968 19.71 -31.29 2.11
C TRP A 968 19.08 -31.38 0.72
N PHE A 969 19.87 -31.80 -0.27
CA PHE A 969 19.41 -31.93 -1.66
C PHE A 969 18.34 -33.01 -1.83
N GLN A 970 18.46 -34.16 -1.15
CA GLN A 970 17.43 -35.21 -1.16
C GLN A 970 16.14 -34.78 -0.44
N ALA A 971 16.23 -33.98 0.63
CA ALA A 971 15.05 -33.42 1.28
C ALA A 971 14.37 -32.37 0.36
N ALA A 972 15.14 -31.45 -0.21
CA ALA A 972 14.64 -30.43 -1.14
C ALA A 972 13.94 -31.05 -2.36
N LYS A 973 14.49 -32.14 -2.93
CA LYS A 973 13.85 -32.89 -4.03
C LYS A 973 12.47 -33.49 -3.70
N LYS A 974 12.12 -33.63 -2.42
CA LYS A 974 10.83 -34.18 -1.95
C LYS A 974 9.82 -33.09 -1.58
N VAL A 975 10.21 -31.82 -1.60
CA VAL A 975 9.34 -30.68 -1.28
C VAL A 975 8.83 -30.04 -2.56
N CYS A 976 7.50 -29.95 -2.69
CA CYS A 976 6.88 -29.18 -3.76
C CYS A 976 7.08 -27.67 -3.50
N HIS A 977 7.47 -26.89 -4.51
CA HIS A 977 7.62 -25.45 -4.33
C HIS A 977 6.24 -24.78 -4.22
N PRO A 978 6.01 -23.79 -3.33
CA PRO A 978 4.69 -23.18 -3.17
C PRO A 978 4.05 -22.64 -4.45
N LEU A 979 4.87 -22.16 -5.40
CA LEU A 979 4.40 -21.71 -6.73
C LEU A 979 3.85 -22.85 -7.60
N ASP A 980 4.34 -24.09 -7.47
CA ASP A 980 3.81 -25.23 -8.23
C ASP A 980 2.42 -25.66 -7.74
N SER A 981 2.15 -25.51 -6.44
CA SER A 981 0.80 -25.65 -5.86
C SER A 981 -0.13 -24.46 -6.18
N GLU A 982 0.40 -23.24 -6.29
CA GLU A 982 -0.38 -22.03 -6.58
C GLU A 982 -0.46 -21.69 -8.09
N ASN A 983 -0.80 -22.65 -8.96
CA ASN A 983 -0.95 -22.45 -10.41
C ASN A 983 -2.24 -21.64 -10.77
N LYS A 984 -2.18 -20.34 -10.50
CA LYS A 984 -3.24 -19.30 -10.42
C LYS A 984 -4.02 -18.97 -11.72
N LEU A 985 -3.74 -19.60 -12.85
CA LEU A 985 -4.43 -19.23 -14.11
C LEU A 985 -5.92 -19.67 -14.08
N PRO A 986 -6.87 -18.79 -14.48
CA PRO A 986 -8.29 -19.14 -14.60
C PRO A 986 -8.53 -20.35 -15.51
N LYS A 987 -9.61 -21.10 -15.26
CA LYS A 987 -9.96 -22.31 -16.05
C LYS A 987 -10.26 -21.95 -17.50
N GLU A 988 -10.85 -20.77 -17.69
CA GLU A 988 -11.27 -20.12 -18.93
C GLU A 988 -10.04 -19.82 -19.79
N LEU A 989 -8.95 -19.37 -19.14
CA LEU A 989 -7.65 -19.16 -19.79
C LEU A 989 -6.98 -20.50 -20.12
N LYS A 990 -6.98 -21.48 -19.21
CA LYS A 990 -6.44 -22.84 -19.48
C LYS A 990 -7.19 -23.55 -20.63
N ALA A 991 -8.51 -23.41 -20.71
CA ALA A 991 -9.35 -23.92 -21.80
C ALA A 991 -9.12 -23.13 -23.11
N SER A 992 -8.93 -21.80 -23.03
CA SER A 992 -8.57 -20.98 -24.18
C SER A 992 -7.21 -21.35 -24.77
N LEU A 993 -6.21 -21.62 -23.92
CA LEU A 993 -4.90 -22.12 -24.34
C LEU A 993 -5.04 -23.47 -25.05
N GLU A 994 -5.79 -24.42 -24.48
CA GLU A 994 -6.01 -25.73 -25.10
C GLU A 994 -6.75 -25.62 -26.44
N ALA A 995 -7.80 -24.81 -26.53
CA ALA A 995 -8.53 -24.58 -27.78
C ALA A 995 -7.64 -23.96 -28.88
N ASN A 996 -6.74 -23.01 -28.52
CA ASN A 996 -5.84 -22.38 -29.48
C ASN A 996 -4.59 -23.24 -29.81
N MET A 997 -4.22 -24.21 -28.95
CA MET A 997 -3.17 -25.20 -29.20
C MET A 997 -3.64 -26.35 -30.09
N VAL A 998 -4.84 -26.89 -29.82
CA VAL A 998 -5.32 -28.15 -30.44
C VAL A 998 -6.04 -27.91 -31.76
N ALA A 999 -6.86 -26.87 -31.89
CA ALA A 999 -7.66 -26.66 -33.09
C ALA A 999 -6.83 -26.23 -34.30
N ASP A 1000 -7.28 -26.62 -35.50
CA ASP A 1000 -6.67 -26.25 -36.79
C ASP A 1000 -6.64 -24.73 -37.04
N ARG A 1001 -5.64 -24.24 -37.80
CA ARG A 1001 -5.47 -22.83 -38.18
C ARG A 1001 -6.67 -22.31 -39.00
N ARG A 1002 -7.21 -23.07 -39.97
CA ARG A 1002 -8.38 -22.64 -40.75
C ARG A 1002 -9.66 -22.66 -39.90
N ALA A 1003 -9.86 -23.69 -39.08
CA ALA A 1003 -10.98 -23.79 -38.15
C ALA A 1003 -11.00 -22.63 -37.14
N LEU A 1004 -9.85 -22.28 -36.54
CA LEU A 1004 -9.71 -21.12 -35.64
C LEU A 1004 -9.95 -19.79 -36.37
N PHE A 1005 -9.41 -19.61 -37.57
CA PHE A 1005 -9.66 -18.42 -38.38
C PHE A 1005 -11.15 -18.25 -38.71
N LEU A 1006 -11.80 -19.31 -39.20
CA LEU A 1006 -13.23 -19.31 -39.52
C LEU A 1006 -14.08 -19.02 -38.27
N ARG A 1007 -13.78 -19.63 -37.12
CA ARG A 1007 -14.47 -19.37 -35.86
C ARG A 1007 -14.32 -17.90 -35.41
N ARG A 1008 -13.12 -17.32 -35.53
CA ARG A 1008 -12.87 -15.90 -35.19
C ARG A 1008 -13.56 -14.94 -36.17
N LYS A 1009 -13.47 -15.19 -37.49
CA LYS A 1009 -14.15 -14.39 -38.52
C LYS A 1009 -15.67 -14.45 -38.35
N LEU A 1010 -16.24 -15.61 -38.08
CA LEU A 1010 -17.67 -15.80 -37.82
C LEU A 1010 -18.13 -15.11 -36.53
N ALA A 1011 -17.28 -15.04 -35.50
CA ALA A 1011 -17.57 -14.25 -34.29
C ALA A 1011 -17.57 -12.74 -34.57
N LEU A 1012 -16.59 -12.23 -35.33
CA LEU A 1012 -16.54 -10.82 -35.74
C LEU A 1012 -17.75 -10.43 -36.61
N MET A 1013 -18.07 -11.22 -37.64
CA MET A 1013 -19.24 -10.97 -38.49
C MET A 1013 -20.56 -11.04 -37.70
N LYS A 1014 -20.66 -11.91 -36.68
CA LYS A 1014 -21.81 -11.90 -35.75
C LYS A 1014 -21.87 -10.61 -34.93
N ALA A 1015 -20.76 -10.11 -34.41
CA ALA A 1015 -20.72 -8.85 -33.67
C ALA A 1015 -21.03 -7.64 -34.56
N GLU A 1016 -20.57 -7.61 -35.82
CA GLU A 1016 -20.92 -6.57 -36.81
C GLU A 1016 -22.43 -6.56 -37.13
N ILE A 1017 -23.02 -7.74 -37.41
CA ILE A 1017 -24.45 -7.88 -37.68
C ILE A 1017 -25.28 -7.48 -36.45
N LEU A 1018 -24.87 -7.93 -35.25
CA LEU A 1018 -25.52 -7.56 -33.99
C LEU A 1018 -25.43 -6.05 -33.73
N SER A 1019 -24.28 -5.44 -34.00
CA SER A 1019 -24.08 -4.00 -33.86
C SER A 1019 -24.97 -3.18 -34.79
N LYS A 1020 -25.23 -3.63 -36.02
CA LYS A 1020 -26.17 -2.95 -36.94
C LYS A 1020 -27.62 -3.14 -36.50
N LYS A 1021 -27.97 -4.30 -35.94
CA LYS A 1021 -29.32 -4.54 -35.38
C LYS A 1021 -29.62 -3.65 -34.18
N LEU A 1022 -28.63 -3.40 -33.32
CA LEU A 1022 -28.77 -2.60 -32.11
C LEU A 1022 -28.58 -1.09 -32.33
N GLU A 1023 -28.19 -0.66 -33.53
CA GLU A 1023 -27.79 0.73 -33.84
C GLU A 1023 -28.89 1.77 -33.51
N GLN A 1024 -30.16 1.43 -33.76
CA GLN A 1024 -31.29 2.29 -33.38
C GLN A 1024 -31.53 2.33 -31.86
N ASP A 1025 -31.31 1.23 -31.15
CA ASP A 1025 -31.56 1.14 -29.70
C ASP A 1025 -30.39 1.72 -28.88
N GLU A 1026 -29.15 1.62 -29.39
CA GLU A 1026 -28.01 2.38 -28.89
C GLU A 1026 -28.29 3.89 -29.04
N SER A 1027 -28.77 4.33 -30.22
CA SER A 1027 -29.13 5.74 -30.44
C SER A 1027 -30.19 6.24 -29.45
N LYS A 1028 -31.25 5.43 -29.21
CA LYS A 1028 -32.26 5.72 -28.16
C LYS A 1028 -31.62 5.82 -26.78
N LEU A 1029 -30.81 4.82 -26.38
CA LEU A 1029 -30.13 4.77 -25.08
C LEU A 1029 -29.25 6.00 -24.84
N HIS A 1030 -28.41 6.37 -25.81
CA HIS A 1030 -27.57 7.57 -25.74
C HIS A 1030 -28.43 8.84 -25.69
N SER A 1031 -29.49 8.95 -26.50
CA SER A 1031 -30.36 10.13 -26.49
C SER A 1031 -31.12 10.35 -25.17
N ALA A 1032 -31.33 9.28 -24.40
CA ALA A 1032 -31.95 9.32 -23.08
C ALA A 1032 -30.97 9.67 -21.93
N MET A 1033 -29.66 9.65 -22.18
CA MET A 1033 -28.67 10.06 -21.17
C MET A 1033 -28.64 11.60 -21.02
N PRO A 1034 -28.33 12.14 -19.83
CA PRO A 1034 -28.04 13.57 -19.67
C PRO A 1034 -26.92 14.05 -20.60
N SER A 1035 -26.97 15.30 -21.08
CA SER A 1035 -26.04 15.85 -22.07
C SER A 1035 -24.56 15.71 -21.69
N TRP A 1036 -24.21 15.91 -20.42
CA TRP A 1036 -22.86 15.72 -19.90
C TRP A 1036 -22.38 14.25 -19.94
N MET A 1037 -23.32 13.30 -19.84
CA MET A 1037 -23.05 11.87 -19.94
C MET A 1037 -22.94 11.42 -21.40
N GLN A 1038 -23.75 11.97 -22.31
CA GLN A 1038 -23.65 11.73 -23.75
C GLN A 1038 -22.23 12.00 -24.28
N THR A 1039 -21.61 13.11 -23.87
CA THR A 1039 -20.22 13.44 -24.26
C THR A 1039 -19.20 12.42 -23.74
N VAL A 1040 -19.31 11.99 -22.49
CA VAL A 1040 -18.40 10.98 -21.90
C VAL A 1040 -18.62 9.58 -22.51
N MET A 1041 -19.85 9.26 -22.90
CA MET A 1041 -20.22 7.97 -23.47
C MET A 1041 -20.13 7.90 -24.99
N GLN A 1042 -19.80 9.00 -25.68
CA GLN A 1042 -19.82 9.13 -27.13
C GLN A 1042 -19.03 8.00 -27.83
N GLY A 1043 -19.65 7.38 -28.83
CA GLY A 1043 -19.06 6.30 -29.65
C GLY A 1043 -19.02 4.91 -28.98
N LYS A 1044 -19.40 4.77 -27.71
CA LYS A 1044 -19.39 3.49 -26.99
C LYS A 1044 -20.68 2.70 -27.28
N ARG A 1045 -20.52 1.44 -27.70
CA ARG A 1045 -21.63 0.53 -28.05
C ARG A 1045 -21.97 -0.36 -26.84
N ILE A 1046 -22.85 0.15 -25.98
CA ILE A 1046 -23.14 -0.39 -24.65
C ILE A 1046 -24.04 -1.63 -24.77
N LEU A 1047 -25.09 -1.57 -25.60
CA LEU A 1047 -26.00 -2.68 -25.85
C LEU A 1047 -25.31 -3.82 -26.62
N LEU A 1048 -24.38 -3.49 -27.52
CA LEU A 1048 -23.53 -4.49 -28.17
C LEU A 1048 -22.67 -5.24 -27.15
N LEU A 1049 -22.01 -4.51 -26.24
CA LEU A 1049 -21.21 -5.11 -25.16
C LEU A 1049 -22.10 -5.96 -24.25
N GLU A 1050 -23.23 -5.43 -23.78
CA GLU A 1050 -24.19 -6.17 -22.95
C GLU A 1050 -24.62 -7.48 -23.61
N SER A 1051 -24.99 -7.44 -24.90
CA SER A 1051 -25.43 -8.62 -25.64
C SER A 1051 -24.33 -9.68 -25.77
N LEU A 1052 -23.07 -9.26 -25.96
CA LEU A 1052 -21.91 -10.16 -26.01
C LEU A 1052 -21.58 -10.75 -24.63
N LEU A 1053 -21.63 -9.96 -23.55
CA LEU A 1053 -21.41 -10.44 -22.18
C LEU A 1053 -22.49 -11.45 -21.76
N ARG A 1054 -23.76 -11.17 -22.07
CA ARG A 1054 -24.88 -12.11 -21.86
C ARG A 1054 -24.72 -13.39 -22.69
N GLN A 1055 -24.34 -13.27 -23.97
CA GLN A 1055 -24.10 -14.44 -24.84
C GLN A 1055 -22.96 -15.34 -24.33
N HIS A 1056 -21.97 -14.77 -23.65
CA HIS A 1056 -20.83 -15.50 -23.10
C HIS A 1056 -20.97 -15.88 -21.61
N ASN A 1057 -22.11 -15.61 -20.98
CA ASN A 1057 -22.36 -15.84 -19.55
C ASN A 1057 -21.23 -15.25 -18.67
N PHE A 1058 -20.97 -13.96 -18.85
CA PHE A 1058 -19.98 -13.24 -18.05
C PHE A 1058 -20.49 -12.97 -16.62
N ASP A 1059 -19.62 -13.18 -15.63
CA ASP A 1059 -19.99 -13.17 -14.19
C ASP A 1059 -20.29 -11.78 -13.60
N ASP A 1060 -19.92 -10.70 -14.31
CA ASP A 1060 -20.12 -9.31 -13.88
C ASP A 1060 -20.94 -8.54 -14.92
N MET A 1061 -22.26 -8.54 -14.73
CA MET A 1061 -23.18 -7.70 -15.49
C MET A 1061 -23.38 -6.30 -14.87
N GLU A 1062 -22.86 -6.02 -13.66
CA GLU A 1062 -22.95 -4.69 -13.04
C GLU A 1062 -22.15 -3.66 -13.84
N ALA A 1063 -21.04 -4.10 -14.46
CA ALA A 1063 -20.25 -3.30 -15.41
C ALA A 1063 -21.09 -2.62 -16.51
N ILE A 1064 -22.21 -3.21 -16.94
CA ILE A 1064 -23.13 -2.60 -17.91
C ILE A 1064 -23.99 -1.50 -17.27
N GLU A 1065 -24.47 -1.70 -16.05
CA GLU A 1065 -25.28 -0.70 -15.35
C GLU A 1065 -24.42 0.50 -14.90
N LEU A 1066 -23.12 0.30 -14.64
CA LEU A 1066 -22.15 1.39 -14.47
C LEU A 1066 -21.94 2.20 -15.77
N LEU A 1067 -22.03 1.58 -16.94
CA LEU A 1067 -21.99 2.27 -18.25
C LEU A 1067 -23.30 3.02 -18.54
N LYS A 1068 -24.45 2.53 -18.07
CA LYS A 1068 -25.77 3.16 -18.30
C LYS A 1068 -26.12 4.28 -17.30
N SER A 1069 -25.73 4.12 -16.03
CA SER A 1069 -26.13 5.02 -14.92
C SER A 1069 -24.98 5.81 -14.28
N GLY A 1070 -23.76 5.54 -14.70
CA GLY A 1070 -22.54 6.16 -14.18
C GLY A 1070 -22.03 5.52 -12.89
N VAL A 1071 -20.75 5.75 -12.59
CA VAL A 1071 -20.04 5.17 -11.44
C VAL A 1071 -20.36 5.93 -10.15
N LYS A 1072 -20.76 5.19 -9.12
CA LYS A 1072 -21.07 5.73 -7.78
C LYS A 1072 -19.79 5.95 -6.98
N LEU A 1073 -19.49 7.21 -6.66
CA LEU A 1073 -18.34 7.61 -5.82
C LEU A 1073 -18.48 7.28 -4.32
N SER A 1074 -19.67 6.93 -3.86
CA SER A 1074 -20.05 6.81 -2.45
C SER A 1074 -20.98 5.59 -2.27
N GLY A 1075 -20.99 4.98 -1.09
CA GLY A 1075 -21.79 3.80 -0.78
C GLY A 1075 -20.95 2.51 -0.69
N VAL A 1076 -21.45 1.41 -1.28
CA VAL A 1076 -20.84 0.07 -1.18
C VAL A 1076 -20.71 -0.52 -2.59
N SER A 1077 -19.53 -1.04 -2.95
CA SER A 1077 -19.38 -1.83 -4.18
C SER A 1077 -19.96 -3.22 -4.00
N GLU A 1078 -20.55 -3.81 -5.03
CA GLU A 1078 -20.73 -5.26 -5.05
C GLU A 1078 -19.38 -5.98 -5.25
N CYS A 1079 -19.40 -7.31 -5.17
CA CYS A 1079 -18.24 -8.16 -5.41
C CYS A 1079 -18.65 -9.32 -6.33
N PRO A 1080 -18.58 -9.14 -7.66
CA PRO A 1080 -18.88 -10.19 -8.63
C PRO A 1080 -18.02 -11.44 -8.41
N ALA A 1081 -18.54 -12.61 -8.81
CA ALA A 1081 -17.94 -13.91 -8.51
C ALA A 1081 -16.51 -14.10 -9.08
N ALA A 1082 -16.12 -13.30 -10.09
CA ALA A 1082 -14.78 -13.28 -10.67
C ALA A 1082 -13.70 -12.65 -9.77
N PHE A 1083 -14.06 -11.97 -8.68
CA PHE A 1083 -13.12 -11.25 -7.81
C PHE A 1083 -12.98 -11.87 -6.40
N ASP A 1084 -11.74 -11.91 -5.88
CA ASP A 1084 -11.43 -12.19 -4.48
C ASP A 1084 -12.20 -11.19 -3.57
N VAL A 1085 -12.88 -11.66 -2.52
CA VAL A 1085 -13.47 -10.75 -1.51
C VAL A 1085 -12.37 -10.12 -0.63
N LYS A 1086 -12.36 -8.79 -0.50
CA LYS A 1086 -11.58 -8.05 0.51
C LYS A 1086 -12.31 -6.75 0.85
N VAL A 1087 -12.94 -6.72 2.02
CA VAL A 1087 -13.69 -5.53 2.42
C VAL A 1087 -12.82 -4.51 3.14
N LYS A 1088 -12.80 -3.28 2.62
CA LYS A 1088 -12.38 -2.06 3.30
C LYS A 1088 -13.67 -1.24 3.57
N PRO A 1089 -14.21 -1.24 4.79
CA PRO A 1089 -15.43 -0.50 5.11
C PRO A 1089 -15.22 1.01 4.99
N ALA A 1090 -16.29 1.72 4.65
CA ALA A 1090 -16.42 3.15 4.83
C ALA A 1090 -16.25 3.50 6.32
N THR A 1091 -15.72 4.69 6.59
CA THR A 1091 -15.62 5.29 7.94
C THR A 1091 -16.53 6.50 8.09
N SER A 1092 -17.35 6.85 7.11
CA SER A 1092 -18.37 7.88 7.22
C SER A 1092 -19.52 7.58 6.25
N THR A 1093 -20.69 8.16 6.47
CA THR A 1093 -21.82 8.10 5.52
C THR A 1093 -21.78 9.28 4.56
N GLU A 1094 -22.50 9.16 3.44
CA GLU A 1094 -22.67 10.30 2.53
C GLU A 1094 -23.39 11.49 3.18
N ALA A 1095 -24.34 11.21 4.09
CA ALA A 1095 -25.07 12.24 4.81
C ALA A 1095 -24.13 13.05 5.73
N GLU A 1096 -23.24 12.38 6.48
CA GLU A 1096 -22.19 13.04 7.26
C GLU A 1096 -21.26 13.88 6.37
N LEU A 1097 -20.80 13.34 5.24
CA LEU A 1097 -19.94 14.04 4.29
C LEU A 1097 -20.60 15.32 3.77
N ARG A 1098 -21.86 15.26 3.34
CA ARG A 1098 -22.64 16.42 2.86
C ARG A 1098 -22.93 17.43 3.98
N GLN A 1099 -23.22 16.97 5.20
CA GLN A 1099 -23.45 17.82 6.37
C GLN A 1099 -22.18 18.62 6.75
N VAL A 1100 -21.00 18.00 6.67
CA VAL A 1100 -19.71 18.64 6.99
C VAL A 1100 -19.14 19.43 5.79
N ALA A 1101 -19.56 19.13 4.56
CA ALA A 1101 -18.98 19.69 3.35
C ALA A 1101 -18.86 21.22 3.34
N PRO A 1102 -19.89 22.04 3.67
CA PRO A 1102 -19.75 23.50 3.65
C PRO A 1102 -18.64 24.04 4.57
N LEU A 1103 -18.46 23.42 5.75
CA LEU A 1103 -17.37 23.79 6.68
C LEU A 1103 -16.00 23.41 6.11
N LYS A 1104 -15.91 22.26 5.42
CA LYS A 1104 -14.70 21.85 4.69
C LYS A 1104 -14.39 22.76 3.51
N ARG A 1105 -15.38 23.18 2.72
CA ARG A 1105 -15.16 24.09 1.59
C ARG A 1105 -14.56 25.41 2.07
N ALA A 1106 -15.14 26.01 3.11
CA ALA A 1106 -14.59 27.21 3.74
C ALA A 1106 -13.14 27.00 4.21
N ALA A 1107 -12.81 25.88 4.87
CA ALA A 1107 -11.44 25.58 5.28
C ALA A 1107 -10.47 25.40 4.09
N LEU A 1108 -10.88 24.72 3.01
CA LEU A 1108 -10.06 24.50 1.81
C LEU A 1108 -9.82 25.79 1.01
N LEU A 1109 -10.79 26.70 0.98
CA LEU A 1109 -10.65 28.01 0.33
C LEU A 1109 -9.75 28.96 1.13
N LEU A 1110 -9.70 28.81 2.46
CA LEU A 1110 -8.76 29.52 3.35
C LEU A 1110 -7.34 28.91 3.34
N GLU A 1111 -7.17 27.62 3.04
CA GLU A 1111 -5.85 27.04 2.80
C GLU A 1111 -5.23 27.60 1.49
N ASN A 1112 -4.34 28.58 1.63
CA ASN A 1112 -3.38 28.93 0.58
C ASN A 1112 -2.04 28.23 0.87
N ARG A 1113 -1.61 27.31 -0.01
CA ARG A 1113 -0.33 26.61 0.12
C ARG A 1113 0.64 27.19 -0.92
N ALA A 1114 1.84 27.56 -0.48
CA ALA A 1114 2.92 27.89 -1.39
C ALA A 1114 3.19 26.71 -2.34
N SER A 1115 3.15 26.99 -3.64
CA SER A 1115 3.12 26.04 -4.74
C SER A 1115 4.05 26.53 -5.85
N ASP A 1116 4.32 25.70 -6.85
CA ASP A 1116 5.16 26.04 -7.99
C ASP A 1116 4.31 26.73 -9.09
N PRO A 1117 4.54 28.02 -9.42
CA PRO A 1117 3.74 28.73 -10.43
C PRO A 1117 3.85 28.16 -11.86
N GLU A 1118 4.87 27.35 -12.17
CA GLU A 1118 4.91 26.60 -13.44
C GLU A 1118 4.04 25.35 -13.37
N LEU A 1119 4.06 24.64 -12.25
CA LEU A 1119 3.20 23.47 -12.00
C LEU A 1119 1.72 23.85 -12.02
N GLU A 1120 1.34 25.01 -11.46
CA GLU A 1120 -0.05 25.46 -11.42
C GLU A 1120 -0.55 25.94 -12.80
N ARG A 1121 0.30 26.64 -13.58
CA ARG A 1121 -0.02 27.01 -14.96
C ARG A 1121 -0.19 25.77 -15.86
N ASP A 1122 0.71 24.79 -15.76
CA ASP A 1122 0.58 23.52 -16.48
C ASP A 1122 -0.67 22.74 -16.05
N LEU A 1123 -0.99 22.72 -14.74
CA LEU A 1123 -2.15 22.02 -14.20
C LEU A 1123 -3.46 22.67 -14.67
N LEU A 1124 -3.56 23.99 -14.64
CA LEU A 1124 -4.73 24.71 -15.15
C LEU A 1124 -4.91 24.46 -16.65
N LYS A 1125 -3.83 24.48 -17.44
CA LYS A 1125 -3.86 24.14 -18.86
C LYS A 1125 -4.42 22.73 -19.12
N VAL A 1126 -3.86 21.71 -18.47
CA VAL A 1126 -4.34 20.32 -18.60
C VAL A 1126 -5.80 20.20 -18.15
N THR A 1127 -6.22 20.89 -17.09
CA THR A 1127 -7.60 20.87 -16.58
C THR A 1127 -8.58 21.54 -17.55
N MET A 1128 -8.17 22.64 -18.19
CA MET A 1128 -8.95 23.28 -19.26
C MET A 1128 -9.03 22.43 -20.53
N ASP A 1129 -8.00 21.65 -20.84
CA ASP A 1129 -8.03 20.69 -21.96
C ASP A 1129 -8.94 19.48 -21.65
N GLU A 1130 -9.01 19.00 -20.41
CA GLU A 1130 -10.01 18.00 -19.97
C GLU A 1130 -11.46 18.56 -19.98
N ALA A 1131 -11.64 19.86 -19.70
CA ALA A 1131 -12.93 20.54 -19.84
C ALA A 1131 -13.39 20.64 -21.32
N LYS A 1132 -12.47 20.97 -22.24
CA LYS A 1132 -12.74 20.95 -23.71
C LYS A 1132 -13.11 19.54 -24.20
N ALA A 1133 -12.55 18.49 -23.59
CA ALA A 1133 -12.89 17.10 -23.86
C ALA A 1133 -14.23 16.64 -23.24
N GLY A 1134 -14.93 17.52 -22.50
CA GLY A 1134 -16.21 17.23 -21.83
C GLY A 1134 -16.09 16.37 -20.57
N TRP A 1135 -14.88 16.05 -20.12
CA TRP A 1135 -14.64 15.23 -18.91
C TRP A 1135 -14.85 16.02 -17.62
N LEU A 1136 -14.79 17.36 -17.70
CA LEU A 1136 -15.09 18.31 -16.64
C LEU A 1136 -16.11 19.34 -17.16
N GLN A 1137 -16.96 19.88 -16.28
CA GLN A 1137 -17.74 21.10 -16.53
C GLN A 1137 -17.14 22.28 -15.76
N GLY A 1138 -17.14 23.47 -16.36
CA GLY A 1138 -16.51 24.67 -15.83
C GLY A 1138 -15.69 25.39 -16.92
N PRO A 1139 -14.85 26.38 -16.56
CA PRO A 1139 -14.63 26.87 -15.20
C PRO A 1139 -15.86 27.59 -14.62
N PHE A 1140 -16.03 27.48 -13.30
CA PHE A 1140 -16.90 28.36 -12.51
C PHE A 1140 -16.04 29.25 -11.60
N SER A 1141 -16.48 30.48 -11.35
CA SER A 1141 -15.72 31.52 -10.65
C SER A 1141 -16.09 31.68 -9.18
N SER A 1142 -17.22 31.10 -8.74
CA SER A 1142 -17.74 31.24 -7.38
C SER A 1142 -18.44 29.98 -6.85
N GLU A 1143 -18.55 29.85 -5.53
CA GLU A 1143 -19.39 28.82 -4.91
C GLU A 1143 -20.88 28.97 -5.28
N THR A 1144 -21.32 30.18 -5.60
CA THR A 1144 -22.71 30.47 -5.97
C THR A 1144 -23.05 29.84 -7.32
N GLU A 1145 -22.25 30.09 -8.36
CA GLU A 1145 -22.42 29.48 -9.69
C GLU A 1145 -22.44 27.94 -9.62
N VAL A 1146 -21.55 27.35 -8.83
CA VAL A 1146 -21.51 25.89 -8.62
C VAL A 1146 -22.77 25.40 -7.91
N SER A 1147 -23.27 26.15 -6.93
CA SER A 1147 -24.48 25.77 -6.18
C SER A 1147 -25.76 25.89 -7.01
N GLU A 1148 -25.85 26.92 -7.87
CA GLU A 1148 -26.93 27.12 -8.83
C GLU A 1148 -26.91 26.00 -9.89
N HIS A 1149 -25.75 25.72 -10.50
CA HIS A 1149 -25.60 24.66 -11.52
C HIS A 1149 -25.85 23.24 -10.98
N LEU A 1150 -25.59 23.00 -9.68
CA LEU A 1150 -25.91 21.74 -9.01
C LEU A 1150 -27.30 21.72 -8.35
N GLY A 1151 -28.02 22.83 -8.31
CA GLY A 1151 -29.31 22.98 -7.62
C GLY A 1151 -29.27 22.75 -6.10
N ARG A 1152 -28.09 22.85 -5.46
CA ARG A 1152 -27.88 22.49 -4.04
C ARG A 1152 -26.60 23.12 -3.47
N THR A 1153 -26.52 23.23 -2.15
CA THR A 1153 -25.41 23.91 -1.42
C THR A 1153 -24.54 22.99 -0.56
N ASP A 1154 -24.90 21.71 -0.44
CA ASP A 1154 -24.24 20.65 0.36
C ASP A 1154 -23.28 19.79 -0.47
N TRP A 1155 -22.72 20.35 -1.55
CA TRP A 1155 -21.74 19.69 -2.42
C TRP A 1155 -20.35 19.66 -1.79
N SER A 1156 -19.56 18.63 -2.11
CA SER A 1156 -18.20 18.44 -1.59
C SER A 1156 -17.13 18.95 -2.56
N LEU A 1157 -16.08 19.53 -1.99
CA LEU A 1157 -14.95 20.11 -2.69
C LEU A 1157 -13.67 19.31 -2.39
N MET A 1158 -12.93 18.95 -3.43
CA MET A 1158 -11.60 18.35 -3.35
C MET A 1158 -10.60 19.22 -4.09
N ARG A 1159 -9.34 19.24 -3.66
CA ARG A 1159 -8.28 19.94 -4.39
C ARG A 1159 -7.75 19.08 -5.53
N ARG A 1160 -7.49 19.70 -6.67
CA ARG A 1160 -6.75 19.08 -7.77
C ARG A 1160 -5.31 19.56 -7.71
N PHE A 1161 -4.34 18.65 -7.77
CA PHE A 1161 -2.92 18.99 -7.73
C PHE A 1161 -2.12 18.26 -8.81
N GLY A 1162 -0.98 18.81 -9.18
CA GLY A 1162 -0.11 18.28 -10.24
C GLY A 1162 1.06 17.46 -9.68
N VAL A 1163 1.38 16.34 -10.33
CA VAL A 1163 2.63 15.60 -10.10
C VAL A 1163 3.36 15.38 -11.42
N ARG A 1164 4.59 15.89 -11.55
CA ARG A 1164 5.46 15.63 -12.71
C ARG A 1164 6.05 14.22 -12.60
N GLN A 1165 5.54 13.27 -13.39
CA GLN A 1165 6.05 11.89 -13.45
C GLN A 1165 6.87 11.68 -14.72
N GLY A 1166 8.16 11.99 -14.63
CA GLY A 1166 8.99 12.26 -15.81
C GLY A 1166 8.50 13.52 -16.53
N GLY A 1167 8.75 13.61 -17.85
CA GLY A 1167 8.31 14.74 -18.69
C GLY A 1167 6.80 14.80 -18.99
N LYS A 1168 5.93 14.30 -18.11
CA LYS A 1168 4.47 14.47 -18.22
C LYS A 1168 3.90 14.88 -16.87
N LEU A 1169 3.08 15.92 -16.87
CA LEU A 1169 2.23 16.26 -15.73
C LEU A 1169 1.11 15.22 -15.60
N ARG A 1170 0.83 14.79 -14.37
CA ARG A 1170 -0.37 14.03 -14.01
C ARG A 1170 -1.21 14.89 -13.05
N PRO A 1171 -2.45 15.27 -13.42
CA PRO A 1171 -3.40 15.80 -12.45
C PRO A 1171 -3.86 14.69 -11.50
N ILE A 1172 -4.10 15.04 -10.25
CA ILE A 1172 -4.62 14.16 -9.21
C ILE A 1172 -5.73 14.90 -8.47
N ASP A 1173 -6.91 14.29 -8.39
CA ASP A 1173 -8.08 14.80 -7.67
C ASP A 1173 -8.08 14.22 -6.24
N ASP A 1174 -7.89 15.06 -5.20
CA ASP A 1174 -7.65 14.59 -3.82
C ASP A 1174 -8.92 14.23 -3.06
N ALA A 1175 -9.47 13.06 -3.38
CA ALA A 1175 -10.60 12.46 -2.67
C ALA A 1175 -10.29 12.01 -1.22
N CYS A 1176 -9.05 12.10 -0.73
CA CYS A 1176 -8.74 11.93 0.69
C CYS A 1176 -9.00 13.23 1.47
N ASP A 1177 -8.53 14.36 0.94
CA ASP A 1177 -8.63 15.70 1.54
C ASP A 1177 -10.10 16.13 1.72
N SER A 1178 -10.99 15.72 0.80
CA SER A 1178 -12.45 15.91 0.91
C SER A 1178 -13.16 14.94 1.86
N ASP A 1179 -12.50 13.90 2.39
CA ASP A 1179 -13.10 12.71 3.04
C ASP A 1179 -14.04 11.86 2.14
N LEU A 1180 -14.09 12.07 0.82
CA LEU A 1180 -14.88 11.21 -0.08
C LEU A 1180 -14.43 9.73 -0.03
N ASN A 1181 -13.11 9.49 0.07
CA ASN A 1181 -12.54 8.15 0.27
C ASN A 1181 -12.94 7.47 1.60
N CYS A 1182 -13.61 8.19 2.50
CA CYS A 1182 -14.17 7.66 3.74
C CYS A 1182 -15.64 7.22 3.60
N THR A 1183 -16.38 7.59 2.55
CA THR A 1183 -17.78 7.15 2.34
C THR A 1183 -17.94 5.95 1.42
N PHE A 1184 -16.84 5.43 0.86
CA PHE A 1184 -16.87 4.28 -0.04
C PHE A 1184 -16.37 2.98 0.62
N THR A 1185 -17.27 1.99 0.70
CA THR A 1185 -16.93 0.61 1.08
C THR A 1185 -16.56 -0.19 -0.18
N SER A 1186 -15.27 -0.46 -0.34
CA SER A 1186 -14.79 -1.42 -1.33
C SER A 1186 -14.94 -2.84 -0.78
N THR A 1187 -15.59 -3.74 -1.51
CA THR A 1187 -15.79 -5.15 -1.08
C THR A 1187 -14.92 -6.15 -1.82
N MET A 1188 -14.47 -5.81 -3.03
CA MET A 1188 -13.65 -6.63 -3.91
C MET A 1188 -12.14 -6.34 -3.79
N LYS A 1189 -11.31 -7.37 -4.02
CA LYS A 1189 -9.86 -7.25 -4.16
C LYS A 1189 -9.48 -7.29 -5.64
N LEU A 1190 -9.21 -6.11 -6.19
CA LEU A 1190 -8.54 -6.01 -7.49
C LEU A 1190 -7.12 -6.62 -7.39
N LYS A 1191 -6.96 -7.83 -7.92
CA LYS A 1191 -5.66 -8.46 -8.22
C LYS A 1191 -5.27 -8.05 -9.63
N LEU A 1192 -4.18 -7.29 -9.77
CA LEU A 1192 -3.53 -7.10 -11.06
C LEU A 1192 -2.83 -8.40 -11.48
N GLN A 1193 -2.67 -8.61 -12.79
CA GLN A 1193 -1.85 -9.70 -13.31
C GLN A 1193 -0.37 -9.34 -13.12
N ASP A 1194 0.28 -10.06 -12.21
CA ASP A 1194 1.66 -9.82 -11.78
C ASP A 1194 2.67 -10.74 -12.51
N GLY A 1195 3.94 -10.67 -12.12
CA GLY A 1195 4.99 -11.51 -12.67
C GLY A 1195 4.71 -13.01 -12.51
N ASP A 1196 4.14 -13.42 -11.37
CA ASP A 1196 3.80 -14.81 -11.07
C ASP A 1196 2.68 -15.33 -11.97
N PHE A 1197 1.69 -14.49 -12.30
CA PHE A 1197 0.67 -14.81 -13.31
C PHE A 1197 1.28 -15.06 -14.70
N CYS A 1198 2.18 -14.17 -15.14
CA CYS A 1198 2.88 -14.30 -16.44
C CYS A 1198 3.81 -15.52 -16.49
N ILE A 1199 4.53 -15.83 -15.40
CA ILE A 1199 5.38 -17.02 -15.29
C ILE A 1199 4.52 -18.29 -15.31
N SER A 1200 3.41 -18.30 -14.57
CA SER A 1200 2.44 -19.41 -14.58
C SER A 1200 1.93 -19.66 -16.00
N LEU A 1201 1.59 -18.60 -16.74
CA LEU A 1201 1.12 -18.69 -18.14
C LEU A 1201 2.16 -19.33 -19.05
N ALA A 1202 3.43 -18.91 -18.95
CA ALA A 1202 4.53 -19.51 -19.71
C ALA A 1202 4.76 -21.00 -19.36
N MET A 1203 4.69 -21.36 -18.07
CA MET A 1203 4.82 -22.77 -17.63
C MET A 1203 3.67 -23.65 -18.10
N GLU A 1204 2.43 -23.14 -18.07
CA GLU A 1204 1.22 -23.86 -18.48
C GLU A 1204 1.16 -24.10 -20.01
N ILE A 1205 1.74 -23.17 -20.79
CA ILE A 1205 2.04 -23.32 -22.22
C ILE A 1205 3.11 -24.38 -22.45
N ALA A 1206 4.28 -24.27 -21.80
CA ALA A 1206 5.39 -25.21 -21.98
C ALA A 1206 5.00 -26.66 -21.64
N LYS A 1207 4.28 -26.87 -20.53
CA LYS A 1207 3.73 -28.17 -20.12
C LYS A 1207 2.83 -28.80 -21.20
N ARG A 1208 2.08 -28.01 -21.98
CA ARG A 1208 1.23 -28.50 -23.09
C ARG A 1208 2.00 -28.84 -24.36
N VAL A 1209 3.03 -28.07 -24.69
CA VAL A 1209 3.93 -28.37 -25.84
C VAL A 1209 4.73 -29.65 -25.58
N MET A 1210 5.11 -29.91 -24.33
CA MET A 1210 5.84 -31.13 -23.93
C MET A 1210 4.94 -32.36 -23.69
N GLY A 1211 3.67 -32.16 -23.30
CA GLY A 1211 2.88 -33.20 -22.62
C GLY A 1211 1.84 -33.97 -23.47
N LYS A 1212 1.65 -33.66 -24.76
CA LYS A 1212 0.69 -34.36 -25.62
C LYS A 1212 1.25 -34.61 -27.03
N PRO A 1213 1.37 -35.87 -27.51
CA PRO A 1213 1.69 -36.12 -28.91
C PRO A 1213 0.57 -35.56 -29.82
N GLY A 1214 0.96 -34.91 -30.92
CA GLY A 1214 0.03 -34.23 -31.83
C GLY A 1214 -0.14 -32.72 -31.58
N VAL A 1215 0.36 -32.16 -30.48
CA VAL A 1215 0.43 -30.69 -30.30
C VAL A 1215 1.60 -30.14 -31.11
N VAL A 1216 1.32 -29.63 -32.30
CA VAL A 1216 2.30 -28.92 -33.13
C VAL A 1216 2.75 -27.64 -32.39
N PRO A 1217 4.06 -27.39 -32.18
CA PRO A 1217 4.54 -26.11 -31.65
C PRO A 1217 4.07 -24.94 -32.52
N ARG A 1218 3.66 -23.83 -31.88
CA ARG A 1218 3.12 -22.63 -32.55
C ARG A 1218 3.87 -21.40 -32.07
N GLU A 1219 4.00 -20.39 -32.94
CA GLU A 1219 4.47 -19.07 -32.52
C GLU A 1219 3.42 -18.34 -31.64
N TRP A 1220 3.87 -17.64 -30.59
CA TRP A 1220 3.00 -17.03 -29.57
C TRP A 1220 3.27 -15.53 -29.39
N SER A 1221 2.54 -14.73 -30.16
CA SER A 1221 2.58 -13.26 -30.08
C SER A 1221 1.85 -12.73 -28.84
N GLY A 1222 2.57 -12.01 -27.97
CA GLY A 1222 1.98 -11.22 -26.88
C GLY A 1222 1.77 -9.76 -27.29
N ARG A 1223 0.66 -9.14 -26.86
CA ARG A 1223 0.39 -7.71 -27.04
C ARG A 1223 -0.13 -7.11 -25.73
N CYS A 1224 0.50 -6.03 -25.28
CA CYS A 1224 -0.07 -5.16 -24.25
C CYS A 1224 -0.96 -4.10 -24.92
N LEU A 1225 -2.02 -3.67 -24.23
CA LEU A 1225 -2.87 -2.56 -24.64
C LEU A 1225 -2.64 -1.41 -23.66
N ASP A 1226 -1.76 -0.46 -24.02
CA ASP A 1226 -1.68 0.81 -23.29
C ASP A 1226 -2.92 1.65 -23.64
N LEU A 1227 -3.68 2.03 -22.63
CA LEU A 1227 -4.95 2.73 -22.77
C LEU A 1227 -4.76 4.19 -22.36
N SER A 1228 -4.27 5.00 -23.30
CA SER A 1228 -4.16 6.45 -23.16
C SER A 1228 -5.54 7.07 -22.89
N GLY A 1229 -5.80 7.45 -21.63
CA GLY A 1229 -7.09 7.97 -21.19
C GLY A 1229 -8.06 6.93 -20.63
N ALA A 1230 -7.57 5.77 -20.14
CA ALA A 1230 -8.40 4.77 -19.46
C ALA A 1230 -9.21 5.34 -18.26
N TYR A 1231 -8.63 6.29 -17.52
CA TYR A 1231 -9.14 6.87 -16.28
C TYR A 1231 -10.09 8.07 -16.49
N LYS A 1232 -10.71 8.16 -17.68
CA LYS A 1232 -11.79 9.09 -18.07
C LYS A 1232 -12.73 8.41 -19.08
N GLN A 1233 -13.05 7.13 -18.85
CA GLN A 1233 -13.92 6.32 -19.72
C GLN A 1233 -15.31 6.08 -19.15
N MET A 1234 -15.53 6.30 -17.86
CA MET A 1234 -16.80 6.09 -17.19
C MET A 1234 -17.43 7.43 -16.79
N ALA A 1235 -18.73 7.60 -17.01
CA ALA A 1235 -19.45 8.74 -16.47
C ALA A 1235 -19.55 8.68 -14.94
N VAL A 1236 -19.53 9.82 -14.24
CA VAL A 1236 -19.85 9.90 -12.80
C VAL A 1236 -21.37 9.77 -12.63
N CYS A 1237 -21.86 8.96 -11.69
CA CYS A 1237 -23.30 8.86 -11.41
C CYS A 1237 -23.87 10.23 -10.99
N GLU A 1238 -24.99 10.64 -11.57
CA GLU A 1238 -25.53 12.01 -11.51
C GLU A 1238 -25.63 12.57 -10.08
N GLN A 1239 -26.23 11.81 -9.17
CA GLN A 1239 -26.41 12.17 -7.76
C GLN A 1239 -25.09 12.47 -7.04
N HIS A 1240 -24.00 11.81 -7.47
CA HIS A 1240 -22.67 11.90 -6.89
C HIS A 1240 -21.75 12.91 -7.61
N ARG A 1241 -22.17 13.55 -8.71
CA ARG A 1241 -21.41 14.66 -9.33
C ARG A 1241 -21.17 15.81 -8.34
N SER A 1242 -22.17 16.06 -7.50
CA SER A 1242 -22.11 16.99 -6.36
C SER A 1242 -21.11 16.61 -5.25
N LEU A 1243 -20.46 15.44 -5.30
CA LEU A 1243 -19.40 15.04 -4.38
C LEU A 1243 -18.00 15.24 -4.99
N CYS A 1244 -17.91 15.66 -6.26
CA CYS A 1244 -16.69 15.70 -7.06
C CYS A 1244 -16.48 17.06 -7.74
N VAL A 1245 -16.57 18.13 -6.94
CA VAL A 1245 -16.17 19.48 -7.36
C VAL A 1245 -14.69 19.68 -7.06
N LEU A 1246 -13.93 20.13 -8.05
CA LEU A 1246 -12.48 20.27 -8.06
C LEU A 1246 -12.11 21.74 -7.82
N LEU A 1247 -11.23 22.00 -6.87
CA LEU A 1247 -10.62 23.32 -6.61
C LEU A 1247 -9.25 23.41 -7.26
N LEU A 1248 -9.03 24.49 -8.01
CA LEU A 1248 -7.72 25.00 -8.43
C LEU A 1248 -7.61 26.47 -8.01
N ARG A 1249 -6.43 27.07 -8.20
CA ARG A 1249 -6.25 28.53 -8.16
C ARG A 1249 -5.72 29.03 -9.50
N ASP A 1250 -6.04 30.27 -9.85
CA ASP A 1250 -5.43 30.98 -10.98
C ASP A 1250 -4.07 31.60 -10.60
N ALA A 1251 -3.43 32.29 -11.55
CA ALA A 1251 -2.15 32.97 -11.33
C ALA A 1251 -2.22 34.14 -10.32
N ASP A 1252 -3.41 34.66 -10.02
CA ASP A 1252 -3.68 35.67 -9.00
C ASP A 1252 -4.05 35.03 -7.64
N GLY A 1253 -4.05 33.70 -7.53
CA GLY A 1253 -4.40 32.94 -6.33
C GLY A 1253 -5.91 32.78 -6.08
N ARG A 1254 -6.77 33.24 -7.01
CA ARG A 1254 -8.24 33.19 -6.90
C ARG A 1254 -8.74 31.76 -7.15
N PRO A 1255 -9.78 31.29 -6.44
CA PRO A 1255 -10.30 29.93 -6.63
C PRO A 1255 -11.02 29.80 -7.97
N ILE A 1256 -10.72 28.71 -8.71
CA ILE A 1256 -11.50 28.26 -9.87
C ILE A 1256 -12.05 26.87 -9.58
N PHE A 1257 -13.32 26.66 -9.92
CA PHE A 1257 -14.03 25.40 -9.67
C PHE A 1257 -14.37 24.66 -10.97
N PHE A 1258 -14.32 23.33 -10.94
CA PHE A 1258 -14.79 22.45 -12.01
C PHE A 1258 -15.60 21.29 -11.43
N ILE A 1259 -16.59 20.77 -12.15
CA ILE A 1259 -17.39 19.60 -11.73
C ILE A 1259 -16.96 18.41 -12.56
N SER A 1260 -16.55 17.30 -11.93
CA SER A 1260 -16.14 16.10 -12.66
C SER A 1260 -17.33 15.41 -13.32
N SER A 1261 -17.18 15.07 -14.60
CA SER A 1261 -18.13 14.26 -15.38
C SER A 1261 -17.62 12.85 -15.66
N ALA A 1262 -16.31 12.60 -15.58
CA ALA A 1262 -15.68 11.32 -15.96
C ALA A 1262 -14.61 10.78 -14.99
N LEU A 1263 -14.47 9.44 -14.99
CA LEU A 1263 -13.57 8.59 -14.19
C LEU A 1263 -12.95 7.45 -15.02
#